data_AF-A0A935ZJJ2-F1
#
_entry.id   AF-A0A935ZJJ2-F1
#
_cell.length_a   1.000
_cell.length_b   1.000
_cell.length_c   1.000
_cell.angle_alpha   90.00
_cell.angle_beta   90.00
_cell.angle_gamma   90.00
#
_symmetry.space_group_name_H-M   'P 1'
#
loop_
_entity.id
_entity.type
_entity.pdbx_description
1 polymer ?
#
loop_
_entity_poly.entity_id
_entity_poly.type
_entity_poly.pdbx_seq_one_letter_code
_entity_poly.pdbx_strand_id
1 'polypeptide(L)'
;MLSLDEPLSLQGLSIFRDFNDRSLFYYLPESPQLTVTAGEPMFSLLVYRRNAGAEGPLGGGFLAMTCDLKVSEGKLETVRGELSRRFGVDARLSTLPVESGTVRVSLLDATSSDEARTGGFVERTIAAGTPSLYGDERAVFSSTLSQDGAVLMAAALRNGGATPVVLVYELTYTGLLPAYECKIKIHFDQTYDYLRQRATFSSLLLQADVDTEMEELVKRGAIEITEINYHTDDAGERENRRQALIQLAKDLATWSFFSPGLRPGQVLPQNQRDLFAPPPNFQQLQQRNQQAVSGAMTGNAPTPTGDPPTQAGGDGRAVRPSGTATSAQTDPPRTQADVPPPAGDTALSAWERAGRPHATWQLKNIQQRERQDIVFDLKQVSAAQRTISPQGQIRMLATAAQLERRIQEVSLDIDFFKKIQGTVTTTAPLAQLGISSMNVELRYGWKGTQFPKEHAEVKLAATDANGTFDWWLDERGTQEIEYRVTLNHVPEAAIGAAAADEVSPWIKTTSRNLDIDPREVSSVMAIQVEAGAIDWALVKQVQANVIYKDPGARIDASRMVKLEQGAPSQTVLVRPGTEQTVKVEATFVFADGGTQTVPLERRGSGIVLVNQPADTTKSVTVILADPLSRYEKVTLQFGQPGGDTDRAIELQGDLSKATWAFRPPPSGNREFRYRVTYFVGGAVREQAWITTTADQLVVGDSADGILSVSVTFLSDLQAANMKALRLTLKYPARPSGPTPTSRRCSSRAMPRRWRIRWCGGCRCASAPRPGTSTRCSGSAMTTPTSTSARSSRAPKRC
;
A
#
# COMPACT_ATOMS: atom_id res chain seq x y z
N MET A 1 -12.79 -54.05 -24.27
CA MET A 1 -12.52 -52.60 -24.22
C MET A 1 -13.82 -51.85 -24.47
N LEU A 2 -14.05 -50.73 -23.77
CA LEU A 2 -15.27 -49.92 -23.89
C LEU A 2 -15.58 -49.53 -25.35
N SER A 3 -16.83 -49.69 -25.79
CA SER A 3 -17.34 -49.17 -27.07
C SER A 3 -17.99 -47.79 -26.89
N LEU A 4 -17.81 -46.91 -27.88
CA LEU A 4 -18.37 -45.54 -27.93
C LEU A 4 -19.63 -45.43 -28.79
N ASP A 5 -20.40 -46.51 -28.87
CA ASP A 5 -21.76 -46.50 -29.40
C ASP A 5 -22.68 -45.55 -28.58
N GLU A 6 -23.93 -45.40 -29.01
CA GLU A 6 -24.93 -44.64 -28.26
C GLU A 6 -25.24 -45.33 -26.91
N PRO A 7 -25.08 -44.64 -25.76
CA PRO A 7 -25.30 -45.24 -24.46
C PRO A 7 -26.79 -45.44 -24.16
N LEU A 8 -27.14 -46.57 -23.57
CA LEU A 8 -28.51 -46.85 -23.12
C LEU A 8 -28.73 -46.21 -21.74
N SER A 9 -29.64 -45.25 -21.62
CA SER A 9 -30.17 -44.87 -20.30
C SER A 9 -31.20 -45.90 -19.84
N LEU A 10 -30.97 -46.54 -18.69
CA LEU A 10 -31.94 -47.39 -18.00
C LEU A 10 -31.94 -47.05 -16.51
N GLN A 11 -33.12 -46.84 -15.93
CA GLN A 11 -33.31 -46.51 -14.50
C GLN A 11 -32.51 -45.28 -14.02
N GLY A 12 -32.07 -44.37 -14.90
CA GLY A 12 -31.17 -43.27 -14.56
C GLY A 12 -29.71 -43.69 -14.35
N LEU A 13 -29.27 -44.72 -15.07
CA LEU A 13 -27.87 -45.07 -15.31
C LEU A 13 -27.61 -45.01 -16.82
N SER A 14 -26.54 -44.34 -17.23
CA SER A 14 -25.99 -44.45 -18.59
C SER A 14 -25.18 -45.74 -18.71
N ILE A 15 -25.50 -46.58 -19.69
CA ILE A 15 -24.93 -47.91 -19.88
C ILE A 15 -24.26 -48.02 -21.24
N PHE A 16 -23.01 -48.44 -21.22
CA PHE A 16 -22.13 -48.64 -22.37
C PHE A 16 -21.81 -50.13 -22.52
N ARG A 17 -21.36 -50.55 -23.70
CA ARG A 17 -21.05 -51.96 -24.01
C ARG A 17 -19.55 -52.18 -24.10
N ASP A 18 -19.07 -53.38 -23.82
CA ASP A 18 -17.73 -53.78 -24.25
C ASP A 18 -17.73 -54.19 -25.74
N PHE A 19 -16.69 -53.79 -26.47
CA PHE A 19 -16.48 -54.09 -27.88
C PHE A 19 -16.10 -55.57 -28.12
N ASN A 20 -15.41 -56.21 -27.16
CA ASN A 20 -14.97 -57.61 -27.26
C ASN A 20 -15.97 -58.56 -26.59
N ASP A 21 -16.43 -58.23 -25.37
CA ASP A 21 -17.31 -59.09 -24.58
C ASP A 21 -18.77 -58.62 -24.66
N ARG A 22 -19.59 -59.34 -25.45
CA ARG A 22 -21.02 -59.05 -25.61
C ARG A 22 -21.85 -59.20 -24.32
N SER A 23 -21.29 -59.83 -23.29
CA SER A 23 -21.91 -59.97 -21.96
C SER A 23 -21.55 -58.84 -21.00
N LEU A 24 -20.49 -58.07 -21.27
CA LEU A 24 -20.00 -57.02 -20.38
C LEU A 24 -20.59 -55.64 -20.74
N PHE A 25 -21.14 -54.99 -19.72
CA PHE A 25 -21.70 -53.65 -19.77
C PHE A 25 -21.06 -52.77 -18.70
N TYR A 26 -20.67 -51.56 -19.08
CA TYR A 26 -20.17 -50.54 -18.17
C TYR A 26 -21.30 -49.59 -17.80
N TYR A 27 -21.39 -49.16 -16.53
CA TYR A 27 -22.42 -48.22 -16.07
C TYR A 27 -21.84 -46.98 -15.41
N LEU A 28 -22.58 -45.88 -15.50
CA LEU A 28 -22.36 -44.63 -14.76
C LEU A 28 -23.73 -44.04 -14.35
N PRO A 29 -23.94 -43.58 -13.10
CA PRO A 29 -25.16 -42.87 -12.72
C PRO A 29 -25.28 -41.50 -13.37
N GLU A 30 -26.50 -41.05 -13.61
CA GLU A 30 -26.79 -39.73 -14.17
C GLU A 30 -26.77 -38.61 -13.11
N SER A 31 -26.89 -38.94 -11.82
CA SER A 31 -26.95 -38.00 -10.71
C SER A 31 -26.12 -38.47 -9.50
N PRO A 32 -25.34 -37.58 -8.84
CA PRO A 32 -24.58 -37.90 -7.64
C PRO A 32 -25.44 -37.95 -6.36
N GLN A 33 -24.94 -38.62 -5.33
CA GLN A 33 -25.57 -38.71 -4.01
C GLN A 33 -24.57 -38.45 -2.88
N LEU A 34 -25.06 -38.19 -1.67
CA LEU A 34 -24.19 -38.14 -0.49
C LEU A 34 -23.74 -39.55 -0.09
N THR A 35 -22.45 -39.74 0.21
CA THR A 35 -21.92 -41.01 0.70
C THR A 35 -22.57 -41.40 2.03
N VAL A 36 -22.98 -42.67 2.14
CA VAL A 36 -23.47 -43.28 3.38
C VAL A 36 -22.51 -44.40 3.80
N THR A 37 -21.97 -44.32 5.02
CA THR A 37 -21.05 -45.30 5.60
C THR A 37 -21.64 -45.84 6.89
N ALA A 38 -21.70 -47.17 7.03
CA ALA A 38 -22.33 -47.86 8.17
C ALA A 38 -23.78 -47.40 8.49
N GLY A 39 -24.51 -46.93 7.48
CA GLY A 39 -25.87 -46.39 7.62
C GLY A 39 -25.94 -44.92 8.06
N GLU A 40 -24.82 -44.27 8.37
CA GLU A 40 -24.79 -42.82 8.62
C GLU A 40 -24.33 -42.02 7.38
N PRO A 41 -24.96 -40.87 7.09
CA PRO A 41 -24.52 -39.97 6.04
C PRO A 41 -23.18 -39.29 6.38
N MET A 42 -22.32 -39.12 5.38
CA MET A 42 -21.00 -38.47 5.49
C MET A 42 -21.08 -36.97 5.21
N PHE A 43 -21.64 -36.23 6.16
CA PHE A 43 -21.48 -34.77 6.28
C PHE A 43 -21.25 -34.37 7.74
N SER A 44 -20.75 -33.16 7.95
CA SER A 44 -20.64 -32.48 9.25
C SER A 44 -20.82 -30.98 9.04
N LEU A 45 -21.59 -30.33 9.91
CA LEU A 45 -21.77 -28.88 9.95
C LEU A 45 -21.44 -28.39 11.35
N LEU A 46 -20.30 -27.72 11.50
CA LEU A 46 -19.94 -27.01 12.72
C LEU A 46 -20.48 -25.58 12.60
N VAL A 47 -21.44 -25.18 13.42
CA VAL A 47 -21.89 -23.79 13.55
C VAL A 47 -21.20 -23.19 14.76
N TYR A 48 -20.51 -22.07 14.60
CA TYR A 48 -19.82 -21.40 15.71
C TYR A 48 -20.35 -19.98 15.96
N ARG A 49 -20.28 -19.56 17.21
CA ARG A 49 -20.66 -18.22 17.67
C ARG A 49 -19.59 -17.59 18.57
N ARG A 50 -19.58 -16.26 18.60
CA ARG A 50 -18.82 -15.39 19.51
C ARG A 50 -19.77 -14.41 20.18
N ASN A 51 -19.42 -13.93 21.36
CA ASN A 51 -20.11 -12.83 22.04
C ASN A 51 -20.03 -11.53 21.23
N ALA A 52 -21.07 -10.71 21.36
CA ALA A 52 -21.08 -9.35 20.83
C ALA A 52 -19.91 -8.55 21.43
N GLY A 53 -19.06 -7.99 20.56
CA GLY A 53 -17.83 -7.26 20.96
C GLY A 53 -16.53 -8.05 20.78
N ALA A 54 -16.57 -9.32 20.38
CA ALA A 54 -15.39 -10.02 19.87
C ALA A 54 -14.97 -9.47 18.49
N GLU A 55 -13.67 -9.45 18.21
CA GLU A 55 -13.13 -8.97 16.94
C GLU A 55 -13.31 -10.03 15.82
N GLY A 56 -13.65 -9.59 14.60
CA GLY A 56 -14.01 -10.47 13.47
C GLY A 56 -15.50 -10.89 13.45
N PRO A 57 -15.86 -11.90 12.63
CA PRO A 57 -17.26 -12.34 12.51
C PRO A 57 -17.83 -12.87 13.83
N LEU A 58 -19.05 -12.43 14.18
CA LEU A 58 -19.74 -12.85 15.41
C LEU A 58 -20.24 -14.30 15.38
N GLY A 59 -20.27 -14.92 14.19
CA GLY A 59 -20.54 -16.34 14.01
C GLY A 59 -20.28 -16.77 12.58
N GLY A 60 -20.40 -18.07 12.32
CA GLY A 60 -20.18 -18.65 11.01
C GLY A 60 -20.32 -20.16 11.04
N GLY A 61 -19.97 -20.81 9.93
CA GLY A 61 -20.10 -22.26 9.77
C GLY A 61 -18.90 -22.89 9.07
N PHE A 62 -18.66 -24.16 9.36
CA PHE A 62 -17.80 -25.03 8.58
C PHE A 62 -18.56 -26.29 8.21
N LEU A 63 -18.88 -26.42 6.92
CA LEU A 63 -19.57 -27.56 6.33
C LEU A 63 -18.55 -28.46 5.66
N ALA A 64 -18.54 -29.76 5.98
CA ALA A 64 -17.79 -30.79 5.26
C ALA A 64 -18.76 -31.88 4.78
N MET A 65 -18.57 -32.39 3.57
CA MET A 65 -19.39 -33.46 3.01
C MET A 65 -18.62 -34.35 2.05
N THR A 66 -19.06 -35.60 1.90
CA THR A 66 -18.53 -36.58 0.94
C THR A 66 -19.66 -37.06 0.05
N CYS A 67 -19.49 -37.01 -1.27
CA CYS A 67 -20.44 -37.54 -2.24
C CYS A 67 -19.81 -38.61 -3.12
N ASP A 68 -20.63 -39.44 -3.73
CA ASP A 68 -20.22 -40.48 -4.65
C ASP A 68 -21.27 -40.76 -5.75
N LEU A 69 -20.86 -41.58 -6.72
CA LEU A 69 -21.67 -42.15 -7.79
C LEU A 69 -21.94 -43.65 -7.51
N LYS A 70 -22.12 -44.04 -6.24
CA LYS A 70 -22.42 -45.43 -5.89
C LYS A 70 -23.84 -45.84 -6.29
N VAL A 71 -23.99 -47.05 -6.80
CA VAL A 71 -25.31 -47.65 -7.09
C VAL A 71 -25.67 -48.70 -6.03
N SER A 72 -26.96 -48.83 -5.70
CA SER A 72 -27.45 -49.89 -4.83
C SER A 72 -27.59 -51.22 -5.57
N GLU A 73 -27.21 -52.33 -4.94
CA GLU A 73 -27.24 -53.67 -5.55
C GLU A 73 -28.61 -54.05 -6.13
N GLY A 74 -29.71 -53.73 -5.45
CA GLY A 74 -31.05 -54.00 -5.97
C GLY A 74 -31.38 -53.25 -7.28
N LYS A 75 -30.77 -52.07 -7.51
CA LYS A 75 -30.88 -51.34 -8.77
C LYS A 75 -30.00 -51.97 -9.85
N LEU A 76 -28.78 -52.41 -9.50
CA LEU A 76 -27.91 -53.16 -10.40
C LEU A 76 -28.53 -54.49 -10.84
N GLU A 77 -29.15 -55.24 -9.93
CA GLU A 77 -29.86 -56.49 -10.23
C GLU A 77 -31.04 -56.26 -11.19
N THR A 78 -31.83 -55.22 -10.95
CA THR A 78 -32.96 -54.85 -11.81
C THR A 78 -32.48 -54.54 -13.24
N VAL A 79 -31.43 -53.71 -13.36
CA VAL A 79 -30.82 -53.37 -14.66
C VAL A 79 -30.18 -54.58 -15.33
N ARG A 80 -29.50 -55.44 -14.57
CA ARG A 80 -28.91 -56.70 -15.08
C ARG A 80 -29.98 -57.60 -15.70
N GLY A 81 -31.07 -57.83 -14.96
CA GLY A 81 -32.21 -58.62 -15.46
C GLY A 81 -32.91 -58.00 -16.67
N GLU A 82 -32.87 -56.67 -16.83
CA GLU A 82 -33.38 -56.00 -18.04
C GLU A 82 -32.42 -56.15 -19.24
N LEU A 83 -31.11 -55.92 -19.06
CA LEU A 83 -30.09 -56.11 -20.09
C LEU A 83 -30.05 -57.56 -20.60
N SER A 84 -30.06 -58.55 -19.70
CA SER A 84 -30.05 -59.97 -20.06
C SER A 84 -31.26 -60.34 -20.92
N ARG A 85 -32.45 -59.81 -20.61
CA ARG A 85 -33.67 -60.01 -21.43
C ARG A 85 -33.62 -59.26 -22.77
N ARG A 86 -33.05 -58.05 -22.81
CA ARG A 86 -32.97 -57.22 -24.02
C ARG A 86 -31.95 -57.73 -25.04
N PHE A 87 -30.84 -58.31 -24.59
CA PHE A 87 -29.73 -58.73 -25.45
C PHE A 87 -29.51 -60.26 -25.53
N GLY A 88 -30.23 -61.06 -24.74
CA GLY A 88 -30.12 -62.54 -24.78
C GLY A 88 -28.80 -63.09 -24.23
N VAL A 89 -28.19 -62.39 -23.27
CA VAL A 89 -26.87 -62.71 -22.67
C VAL A 89 -26.95 -62.78 -21.15
N ASP A 90 -25.96 -63.39 -20.49
CA ASP A 90 -25.71 -63.25 -19.05
C ASP A 90 -25.06 -61.88 -18.79
N ALA A 91 -25.85 -60.81 -18.61
CA ALA A 91 -25.30 -59.47 -18.50
C ALA A 91 -24.45 -59.27 -17.23
N ARG A 92 -23.24 -58.73 -17.41
CA ARG A 92 -22.28 -58.40 -16.34
C ARG A 92 -22.11 -56.89 -16.29
N LEU A 93 -22.17 -56.33 -15.08
CA LEU A 93 -22.09 -54.89 -14.83
C LEU A 93 -20.75 -54.53 -14.19
N SER A 94 -20.08 -53.51 -14.71
CA SER A 94 -18.84 -52.95 -14.16
C SER A 94 -18.91 -51.42 -14.16
N THR A 95 -18.16 -50.75 -13.28
CA THR A 95 -18.08 -49.28 -13.28
C THR A 95 -17.30 -48.78 -14.49
N LEU A 96 -17.76 -47.69 -15.12
CA LEU A 96 -17.06 -47.07 -16.24
C LEU A 96 -15.61 -46.69 -15.85
N PRO A 97 -14.58 -47.11 -16.60
CA PRO A 97 -13.20 -46.70 -16.34
C PRO A 97 -12.99 -45.23 -16.74
N VAL A 98 -12.86 -44.36 -15.74
CA VAL A 98 -12.57 -42.94 -15.90
C VAL A 98 -11.05 -42.72 -15.92
N GLU A 99 -10.55 -41.89 -16.82
CA GLU A 99 -9.12 -41.54 -16.92
C GLU A 99 -8.79 -40.25 -16.17
N SER A 100 -9.72 -39.30 -16.20
CA SER A 100 -9.62 -38.02 -15.49
C SER A 100 -11.02 -37.47 -15.22
N GLY A 101 -11.15 -36.62 -14.23
CA GLY A 101 -12.41 -35.96 -13.97
C GLY A 101 -12.27 -34.79 -13.02
N THR A 102 -13.25 -33.88 -13.07
CA THR A 102 -13.41 -32.85 -12.06
C THR A 102 -14.78 -32.93 -11.41
N VAL A 103 -14.92 -32.35 -10.23
CA VAL A 103 -16.22 -32.18 -9.58
C VAL A 103 -16.37 -30.73 -9.14
N ARG A 104 -17.42 -30.09 -9.65
CA ARG A 104 -17.82 -28.72 -9.32
C ARG A 104 -18.98 -28.77 -8.34
N VAL A 105 -18.97 -27.88 -7.36
CA VAL A 105 -20.09 -27.71 -6.41
C VAL A 105 -20.61 -26.28 -6.46
N SER A 106 -21.92 -26.13 -6.48
CA SER A 106 -22.61 -24.86 -6.22
C SER A 106 -23.30 -24.99 -4.86
N LEU A 107 -23.04 -24.04 -3.96
CA LEU A 107 -23.57 -24.04 -2.60
C LEU A 107 -24.09 -22.65 -2.27
N LEU A 108 -25.39 -22.56 -1.97
CA LEU A 108 -26.11 -21.28 -1.75
C LEU A 108 -25.89 -20.27 -2.90
N ASP A 109 -25.02 -19.27 -2.70
CA ASP A 109 -24.71 -18.16 -3.61
C ASP A 109 -23.30 -18.23 -4.24
N ALA A 110 -22.54 -19.30 -3.97
CA ALA A 110 -21.19 -19.49 -4.48
C ALA A 110 -21.05 -20.76 -5.34
N THR A 111 -20.15 -20.68 -6.32
CA THR A 111 -19.67 -21.82 -7.11
C THR A 111 -18.23 -22.13 -6.73
N SER A 112 -17.79 -23.38 -6.91
CA SER A 112 -16.41 -23.81 -6.63
C SER A 112 -15.33 -23.21 -7.56
N SER A 113 -15.71 -22.29 -8.44
CA SER A 113 -14.84 -21.47 -9.29
C SER A 113 -14.73 -20.01 -8.86
N ASP A 114 -15.47 -19.59 -7.83
CA ASP A 114 -15.47 -18.20 -7.36
C ASP A 114 -14.36 -17.93 -6.33
N GLU A 115 -13.67 -16.79 -6.49
CA GLU A 115 -12.84 -16.23 -5.42
C GLU A 115 -13.71 -15.78 -4.24
N ALA A 116 -13.12 -15.71 -3.04
CA ALA A 116 -13.83 -15.48 -1.78
C ALA A 116 -14.64 -14.16 -1.78
N ARG A 117 -15.97 -14.27 -1.91
CA ARG A 117 -16.88 -13.11 -1.95
C ARG A 117 -17.10 -12.52 -0.56
N THR A 118 -16.59 -11.31 -0.34
CA THR A 118 -16.89 -10.54 0.88
C THR A 118 -18.38 -10.20 0.93
N GLY A 119 -19.10 -10.77 1.90
CA GLY A 119 -20.54 -10.52 2.13
C GLY A 119 -21.51 -11.54 1.53
N GLY A 120 -21.03 -12.67 0.98
CA GLY A 120 -21.90 -13.79 0.59
C GLY A 120 -22.37 -14.66 1.77
N PHE A 121 -23.28 -15.59 1.51
CA PHE A 121 -23.63 -16.67 2.46
C PHE A 121 -22.48 -17.69 2.60
N VAL A 122 -21.66 -17.85 1.56
CA VAL A 122 -20.44 -18.66 1.57
C VAL A 122 -19.20 -17.76 1.51
N GLU A 123 -18.31 -17.87 2.49
CA GLU A 123 -17.06 -17.11 2.53
C GLU A 123 -15.99 -17.73 1.62
N ARG A 124 -15.90 -19.07 1.61
CA ARG A 124 -14.95 -19.82 0.77
C ARG A 124 -15.39 -21.28 0.64
N THR A 125 -15.31 -21.83 -0.57
CA THR A 125 -15.45 -23.27 -0.83
C THR A 125 -14.09 -23.88 -1.17
N ILE A 126 -13.80 -25.06 -0.61
CA ILE A 126 -12.64 -25.88 -0.88
C ILE A 126 -13.15 -27.26 -1.33
N ALA A 127 -13.29 -27.42 -2.63
CA ALA A 127 -13.62 -28.68 -3.28
C ALA A 127 -12.36 -29.52 -3.51
N ALA A 128 -12.43 -30.84 -3.30
CA ALA A 128 -11.50 -31.76 -3.95
C ALA A 128 -11.82 -31.75 -5.45
N GLY A 129 -11.05 -30.97 -6.22
CA GLY A 129 -11.31 -30.73 -7.65
C GLY A 129 -11.21 -31.95 -8.56
N THR A 130 -10.85 -33.11 -8.03
CA THR A 130 -10.74 -34.40 -8.72
C THR A 130 -11.39 -35.48 -7.82
N PRO A 131 -12.25 -36.36 -8.36
CA PRO A 131 -12.84 -37.49 -7.62
C PRO A 131 -11.81 -38.62 -7.46
N SER A 132 -12.22 -39.78 -6.94
CA SER A 132 -11.30 -40.90 -6.69
C SER A 132 -10.67 -41.50 -7.97
N LEU A 133 -11.30 -41.36 -9.14
CA LEU A 133 -10.86 -42.03 -10.40
C LEU A 133 -10.76 -43.56 -10.26
N TYR A 134 -11.56 -44.11 -9.35
CA TYR A 134 -11.81 -45.53 -9.17
C TYR A 134 -13.12 -45.76 -8.39
N GLY A 135 -13.78 -46.87 -8.69
CA GLY A 135 -14.92 -47.39 -7.92
C GLY A 135 -16.15 -46.49 -7.94
N ASP A 136 -16.52 -45.97 -6.77
CA ASP A 136 -17.72 -45.15 -6.59
C ASP A 136 -17.53 -43.65 -7.01
N GLU A 137 -16.39 -43.24 -7.58
CA GLU A 137 -16.07 -41.82 -7.89
C GLU A 137 -16.34 -40.84 -6.73
N ARG A 138 -15.72 -41.12 -5.59
CA ARG A 138 -15.89 -40.36 -4.35
C ARG A 138 -15.15 -39.03 -4.40
N ALA A 139 -15.84 -37.96 -4.01
CA ALA A 139 -15.26 -36.63 -3.86
C ALA A 139 -15.62 -36.01 -2.49
N VAL A 140 -14.76 -35.11 -1.99
CA VAL A 140 -14.89 -34.48 -0.67
C VAL A 140 -14.91 -32.97 -0.82
N PHE A 141 -15.80 -32.30 -0.09
CA PHE A 141 -16.01 -30.86 -0.16
C PHE A 141 -16.01 -30.30 1.25
N SER A 142 -15.39 -29.14 1.41
CA SER A 142 -15.47 -28.34 2.64
C SER A 142 -15.75 -26.88 2.29
N SER A 143 -16.49 -26.17 3.14
CA SER A 143 -16.86 -24.78 2.89
C SER A 143 -16.99 -24.02 4.19
N THR A 144 -16.39 -22.83 4.23
CA THR A 144 -16.64 -21.82 5.26
C THR A 144 -17.87 -21.03 4.88
N LEU A 145 -18.83 -20.94 5.79
CA LEU A 145 -20.10 -20.22 5.67
C LEU A 145 -20.06 -18.99 6.56
N SER A 146 -20.64 -17.88 6.10
CA SER A 146 -20.84 -16.70 6.96
C SER A 146 -21.93 -16.97 7.99
N GLN A 147 -22.14 -16.05 8.93
CA GLN A 147 -23.15 -16.18 10.00
C GLN A 147 -24.53 -16.58 9.46
N ASP A 148 -25.04 -15.83 8.46
CA ASP A 148 -26.37 -16.08 7.91
C ASP A 148 -26.41 -17.34 7.04
N GLY A 149 -25.32 -17.65 6.33
CA GLY A 149 -25.19 -18.88 5.54
C GLY A 149 -25.19 -20.14 6.42
N ALA A 150 -24.55 -20.08 7.59
CA ALA A 150 -24.55 -21.17 8.57
C ALA A 150 -25.94 -21.42 9.14
N VAL A 151 -26.68 -20.36 9.51
CA VAL A 151 -28.07 -20.45 9.99
C VAL A 151 -29.00 -20.98 8.89
N LEU A 152 -28.90 -20.45 7.68
CA LEU A 152 -29.70 -20.88 6.53
C LEU A 152 -29.45 -22.35 6.16
N MET A 153 -28.18 -22.78 6.15
CA MET A 153 -27.83 -24.17 5.88
C MET A 153 -28.30 -25.11 6.99
N ALA A 154 -28.15 -24.72 8.27
CA ALA A 154 -28.66 -25.51 9.40
C ALA A 154 -30.19 -25.65 9.35
N ALA A 155 -30.92 -24.58 9.01
CA ALA A 155 -32.37 -24.62 8.81
C ALA A 155 -32.78 -25.52 7.63
N ALA A 156 -32.10 -25.41 6.49
CA ALA A 156 -32.37 -26.24 5.30
C ALA A 156 -32.16 -27.74 5.59
N LEU A 157 -31.11 -28.08 6.34
CA LEU A 157 -30.82 -29.45 6.78
C LEU A 157 -31.85 -29.97 7.79
N ARG A 158 -32.15 -29.20 8.85
CA ARG A 158 -33.09 -29.62 9.91
C ARG A 158 -34.53 -29.78 9.42
N ASN A 159 -34.96 -28.98 8.44
CA ASN A 159 -36.34 -28.98 7.93
C ASN A 159 -36.61 -30.04 6.83
N GLY A 160 -35.65 -30.91 6.49
CA GLY A 160 -35.84 -31.98 5.49
C GLY A 160 -36.06 -31.48 4.06
N GLY A 161 -35.69 -30.22 3.77
CA GLY A 161 -35.85 -29.60 2.46
C GLY A 161 -34.84 -30.11 1.43
N ALA A 162 -35.06 -29.74 0.16
CA ALA A 162 -34.06 -29.92 -0.88
C ALA A 162 -32.86 -29.00 -0.58
N THR A 163 -31.69 -29.57 -0.29
CA THR A 163 -30.55 -28.74 0.14
C THR A 163 -30.04 -27.86 -0.99
N PRO A 164 -29.59 -26.62 -0.73
CA PRO A 164 -29.08 -25.69 -1.75
C PRO A 164 -27.63 -26.07 -2.15
N VAL A 165 -27.43 -27.35 -2.49
CA VAL A 165 -26.16 -27.97 -2.84
C VAL A 165 -26.37 -28.75 -4.13
N VAL A 166 -25.77 -28.27 -5.22
CA VAL A 166 -25.77 -28.92 -6.53
C VAL A 166 -24.34 -29.34 -6.83
N LEU A 167 -24.17 -30.59 -7.26
CA LEU A 167 -22.88 -31.09 -7.74
C LEU A 167 -22.98 -31.44 -9.22
N VAL A 168 -21.91 -31.11 -9.93
CA VAL A 168 -21.70 -31.40 -11.35
C VAL A 168 -20.36 -32.11 -11.45
N TYR A 169 -20.40 -33.40 -11.73
CA TYR A 169 -19.22 -34.16 -12.14
C TYR A 169 -18.91 -33.86 -13.61
N GLU A 170 -17.65 -33.99 -13.99
CA GLU A 170 -17.17 -33.80 -15.36
C GLU A 170 -16.11 -34.88 -15.61
N LEU A 171 -16.55 -36.07 -16.00
CA LEU A 171 -15.75 -37.28 -16.07
C LEU A 171 -15.37 -37.59 -17.51
N THR A 172 -14.11 -37.92 -17.73
CA THR A 172 -13.53 -38.14 -19.06
C THR A 172 -12.95 -39.54 -19.16
N TYR A 173 -13.35 -40.26 -20.21
CA TYR A 173 -13.07 -41.67 -20.42
C TYR A 173 -12.72 -41.94 -21.90
N THR A 174 -11.88 -42.95 -22.15
CA THR A 174 -11.52 -43.38 -23.50
C THR A 174 -12.17 -44.72 -23.84
N GLY A 175 -12.66 -44.82 -25.07
CA GLY A 175 -13.18 -46.07 -25.64
C GLY A 175 -12.84 -46.17 -27.13
N LEU A 176 -13.25 -47.28 -27.75
CA LEU A 176 -13.12 -47.49 -29.18
C LEU A 176 -14.32 -46.91 -29.91
N LEU A 177 -14.05 -46.15 -30.97
CA LEU A 177 -15.05 -45.90 -32.02
C LEU A 177 -15.28 -47.21 -32.80
N PRO A 178 -16.49 -47.42 -33.37
CA PRO A 178 -16.78 -48.55 -34.24
C PRO A 178 -15.73 -48.69 -35.34
N ALA A 179 -15.09 -49.85 -35.41
CA ALA A 179 -14.04 -50.14 -36.38
C ALA A 179 -14.62 -50.40 -37.77
N TYR A 180 -13.89 -49.98 -38.82
CA TYR A 180 -14.24 -50.26 -40.20
C TYR A 180 -13.20 -51.17 -40.85
N GLU A 181 -13.65 -52.15 -41.63
CA GLU A 181 -12.85 -52.93 -42.57
C GLU A 181 -13.39 -52.67 -43.99
N CYS A 182 -12.70 -51.82 -44.74
CA CYS A 182 -13.08 -51.46 -46.11
C CYS A 182 -12.07 -52.04 -47.11
N LYS A 183 -12.55 -52.68 -48.18
CA LYS A 183 -11.69 -53.18 -49.26
C LYS A 183 -11.99 -52.46 -50.56
N ILE A 184 -11.04 -51.64 -50.99
CA ILE A 184 -11.15 -50.84 -52.22
C ILE A 184 -10.29 -51.50 -53.28
N LYS A 185 -10.89 -51.91 -54.41
CA LYS A 185 -10.15 -52.36 -55.60
C LYS A 185 -10.25 -51.30 -56.70
N ILE A 186 -9.14 -51.03 -57.38
CA ILE A 186 -9.07 -50.07 -58.50
C ILE A 186 -8.46 -50.78 -59.71
N HIS A 187 -9.18 -50.76 -60.83
CA HIS A 187 -8.77 -51.38 -62.09
C HIS A 187 -8.31 -50.30 -63.10
N PHE A 188 -7.01 -50.16 -63.35
CA PHE A 188 -6.46 -49.02 -64.11
C PHE A 188 -6.60 -49.14 -65.65
N ASP A 189 -6.77 -50.37 -66.17
CA ASP A 189 -6.76 -50.68 -67.61
C ASP A 189 -7.85 -49.95 -68.42
N GLN A 190 -9.07 -49.85 -67.87
CA GLN A 190 -10.19 -49.15 -68.54
C GLN A 190 -10.01 -47.62 -68.52
N THR A 191 -9.40 -47.08 -67.47
CA THR A 191 -9.20 -45.65 -67.25
C THR A 191 -8.20 -45.06 -68.26
N TYR A 192 -7.15 -45.81 -68.59
CA TYR A 192 -6.09 -45.35 -69.49
C TYR A 192 -6.54 -45.21 -70.96
N ASP A 193 -7.25 -46.20 -71.51
CA ASP A 193 -7.70 -46.17 -72.91
C ASP A 193 -8.80 -45.09 -73.13
N TYR A 194 -9.64 -44.78 -72.12
CA TYR A 194 -10.66 -43.71 -72.19
C TYR A 194 -10.03 -42.31 -72.29
N LEU A 195 -9.07 -42.00 -71.41
CA LEU A 195 -8.34 -40.73 -71.44
C LEU A 195 -7.56 -40.55 -72.75
N ARG A 196 -6.98 -41.63 -73.28
CA ARG A 196 -6.21 -41.59 -74.55
C ARG A 196 -7.07 -41.23 -75.76
N GLN A 197 -8.36 -41.59 -75.77
CA GLN A 197 -9.29 -41.18 -76.84
C GLN A 197 -9.63 -39.68 -76.78
N ARG A 198 -9.77 -39.10 -75.58
CA ARG A 198 -10.07 -37.67 -75.39
C ARG A 198 -8.85 -36.75 -75.53
N ALA A 199 -7.69 -37.17 -75.03
CA ALA A 199 -6.44 -36.39 -75.06
C ALA A 199 -5.84 -36.20 -76.48
N THR A 200 -6.46 -36.75 -77.52
CA THR A 200 -6.07 -36.51 -78.92
C THR A 200 -6.46 -35.11 -79.44
N PHE A 201 -7.28 -34.36 -78.70
CA PHE A 201 -7.53 -32.93 -78.95
C PHE A 201 -6.74 -32.06 -77.98
N SER A 202 -6.02 -31.07 -78.51
CA SER A 202 -5.01 -30.32 -77.78
C SER A 202 -5.57 -29.09 -77.04
N SER A 203 -5.90 -29.26 -75.76
CA SER A 203 -6.13 -28.17 -74.80
C SER A 203 -5.67 -28.58 -73.40
N LEU A 204 -5.29 -27.62 -72.55
CA LEU A 204 -4.81 -27.89 -71.20
C LEU A 204 -5.94 -28.44 -70.32
N LEU A 205 -5.67 -29.51 -69.58
CA LEU A 205 -6.55 -30.03 -68.54
C LEU A 205 -6.47 -29.14 -67.29
N LEU A 206 -7.63 -28.79 -66.74
CA LEU A 206 -7.79 -28.09 -65.47
C LEU A 206 -8.11 -29.09 -64.35
N GLN A 207 -7.80 -28.72 -63.11
CA GLN A 207 -7.97 -29.60 -61.96
C GLN A 207 -9.43 -30.05 -61.75
N ALA A 208 -10.40 -29.20 -62.13
CA ALA A 208 -11.84 -29.53 -62.08
C ALA A 208 -12.28 -30.60 -63.11
N ASP A 209 -11.52 -30.80 -64.20
CA ASP A 209 -11.80 -31.87 -65.16
C ASP A 209 -11.53 -33.24 -64.50
N VAL A 210 -10.50 -33.32 -63.64
CA VAL A 210 -10.10 -34.56 -62.95
C VAL A 210 -11.18 -35.01 -61.97
N ASP A 211 -11.73 -34.10 -61.15
CA ASP A 211 -12.79 -34.43 -60.18
C ASP A 211 -14.07 -34.93 -60.88
N THR A 212 -14.41 -34.31 -62.02
CA THR A 212 -15.59 -34.64 -62.83
C THR A 212 -15.45 -36.02 -63.49
N GLU A 213 -14.29 -36.31 -64.09
CA GLU A 213 -14.02 -37.60 -64.74
C GLU A 213 -13.80 -38.73 -63.71
N MET A 214 -13.24 -38.45 -62.53
CA MET A 214 -13.21 -39.41 -61.40
C MET A 214 -14.62 -39.85 -61.00
N GLU A 215 -15.59 -38.94 -61.05
CA GLU A 215 -16.97 -39.28 -60.71
C GLU A 215 -17.71 -40.05 -61.83
N GLU A 216 -17.35 -39.85 -63.10
CA GLU A 216 -17.70 -40.79 -64.18
C GLU A 216 -17.12 -42.19 -63.93
N LEU A 217 -15.86 -42.30 -63.52
CA LEU A 217 -15.18 -43.59 -63.29
C LEU A 217 -15.77 -44.38 -62.12
N VAL A 218 -16.20 -43.70 -61.05
CA VAL A 218 -17.00 -44.29 -59.97
C VAL A 218 -18.37 -44.75 -60.48
N LYS A 219 -19.07 -43.93 -61.28
CA LYS A 219 -20.39 -44.28 -61.86
C LYS A 219 -20.32 -45.42 -62.89
N ARG A 220 -19.16 -45.62 -63.54
CA ARG A 220 -18.92 -46.66 -64.56
C ARG A 220 -18.29 -47.95 -64.01
N GLY A 221 -17.95 -48.02 -62.72
CA GLY A 221 -17.54 -49.25 -62.05
C GLY A 221 -16.05 -49.63 -62.15
N ALA A 222 -15.15 -48.67 -62.45
CA ALA A 222 -13.70 -48.92 -62.46
C ALA A 222 -13.08 -49.04 -61.05
N ILE A 223 -13.83 -48.63 -60.01
CA ILE A 223 -13.50 -48.75 -58.59
C ILE A 223 -14.55 -49.62 -57.91
N GLU A 224 -14.16 -50.81 -57.46
CA GLU A 224 -15.03 -51.72 -56.69
C GLU A 224 -14.77 -51.53 -55.19
N ILE A 225 -15.63 -50.77 -54.53
CA ILE A 225 -15.63 -50.63 -53.06
C ILE A 225 -16.44 -51.80 -52.49
N THR A 226 -15.78 -52.83 -51.98
CA THR A 226 -16.42 -53.95 -51.29
C THR A 226 -16.53 -53.61 -49.79
N GLU A 227 -17.71 -53.14 -49.39
CA GLU A 227 -18.01 -52.70 -48.03
C GLU A 227 -18.54 -53.86 -47.17
N ILE A 228 -17.98 -54.06 -45.96
CA ILE A 228 -18.36 -55.17 -45.06
C ILE A 228 -18.54 -54.67 -43.62
N ASN A 229 -19.64 -55.10 -43.00
CA ASN A 229 -20.02 -54.90 -41.59
C ASN A 229 -20.09 -53.46 -41.07
N TYR A 230 -21.27 -52.85 -41.26
CA TYR A 230 -21.74 -51.81 -40.35
C TYR A 230 -22.17 -52.43 -39.01
N HIS A 231 -21.65 -51.91 -37.89
CA HIS A 231 -22.21 -52.13 -36.55
C HIS A 231 -23.07 -50.92 -36.12
N THR A 232 -24.02 -50.53 -36.98
CA THR A 232 -24.89 -49.37 -36.77
C THR A 232 -26.17 -49.53 -37.61
N ASP A 233 -27.33 -49.30 -36.99
CA ASP A 233 -28.64 -49.46 -37.64
C ASP A 233 -29.17 -48.17 -38.30
N ASP A 234 -28.63 -47.00 -37.95
CA ASP A 234 -29.11 -45.70 -38.45
C ASP A 234 -28.81 -45.51 -39.95
N ALA A 235 -29.78 -45.00 -40.72
CA ALA A 235 -29.66 -44.78 -42.16
C ALA A 235 -28.97 -43.46 -42.55
N GLY A 236 -29.09 -42.41 -41.73
CA GLY A 236 -28.53 -41.09 -42.01
C GLY A 236 -27.02 -41.04 -41.87
N GLU A 237 -26.48 -41.64 -40.80
CA GLU A 237 -25.02 -41.72 -40.65
C GLU A 237 -24.37 -42.63 -41.70
N ARG A 238 -25.07 -43.66 -42.20
CA ARG A 238 -24.55 -44.54 -43.25
C ARG A 238 -24.21 -43.78 -44.52
N GLU A 239 -25.08 -42.92 -45.03
CA GLU A 239 -24.77 -42.14 -46.25
C GLU A 239 -23.63 -41.12 -46.04
N ASN A 240 -23.60 -40.44 -44.89
CA ASN A 240 -22.51 -39.52 -44.56
C ASN A 240 -21.15 -40.23 -44.48
N ARG A 241 -21.08 -41.42 -43.85
CA ARG A 241 -19.86 -42.24 -43.80
C ARG A 241 -19.49 -42.79 -45.19
N ARG A 242 -20.48 -43.19 -46.00
CA ARG A 242 -20.27 -43.67 -47.37
C ARG A 242 -19.65 -42.58 -48.26
N GLN A 243 -20.09 -41.33 -48.14
CA GLN A 243 -19.48 -40.20 -48.87
C GLN A 243 -18.05 -39.90 -48.41
N ALA A 244 -17.73 -40.03 -47.11
CA ALA A 244 -16.37 -39.90 -46.61
C ALA A 244 -15.44 -41.01 -47.16
N LEU A 245 -15.92 -42.26 -47.22
CA LEU A 245 -15.18 -43.38 -47.82
C LEU A 245 -14.96 -43.20 -49.34
N ILE A 246 -15.95 -42.64 -50.06
CA ILE A 246 -15.81 -42.31 -51.48
C ILE A 246 -14.75 -41.23 -51.71
N GLN A 247 -14.67 -40.21 -50.86
CA GLN A 247 -13.60 -39.19 -50.98
C GLN A 247 -12.22 -39.78 -50.67
N LEU A 248 -12.08 -40.62 -49.62
CA LEU A 248 -10.83 -41.32 -49.35
C LEU A 248 -10.41 -42.22 -50.53
N ALA A 249 -11.36 -42.86 -51.20
CA ALA A 249 -11.10 -43.64 -52.42
C ALA A 249 -10.63 -42.75 -53.59
N LYS A 250 -11.23 -41.57 -53.79
CA LYS A 250 -10.80 -40.57 -54.79
C LYS A 250 -9.38 -40.07 -54.51
N ASP A 251 -9.03 -39.76 -53.26
CA ASP A 251 -7.69 -39.32 -52.86
C ASP A 251 -6.62 -40.40 -53.12
N LEU A 252 -6.88 -41.64 -52.69
CA LEU A 252 -5.96 -42.77 -52.88
C LEU A 252 -5.79 -43.13 -54.37
N ALA A 253 -6.87 -43.09 -55.15
CA ALA A 253 -6.82 -43.26 -56.60
C ALA A 253 -5.94 -42.18 -57.26
N THR A 254 -6.15 -40.91 -56.88
CA THR A 254 -5.42 -39.75 -57.42
C THR A 254 -3.93 -39.83 -57.13
N TRP A 255 -3.53 -40.20 -55.91
CA TRP A 255 -2.10 -40.35 -55.57
C TRP A 255 -1.43 -41.47 -56.36
N SER A 256 -2.11 -42.61 -56.53
CA SER A 256 -1.59 -43.73 -57.32
C SER A 256 -1.53 -43.42 -58.83
N PHE A 257 -2.45 -42.59 -59.34
CA PHE A 257 -2.56 -42.25 -60.76
C PHE A 257 -1.39 -41.42 -61.29
N PHE A 258 -0.77 -40.58 -60.46
CA PHE A 258 0.37 -39.72 -60.84
C PHE A 258 1.76 -40.31 -60.53
N SER A 259 1.83 -41.55 -60.04
CA SER A 259 3.09 -42.25 -59.81
C SER A 259 3.59 -42.93 -61.10
N PRO A 260 4.78 -42.59 -61.65
CA PRO A 260 5.19 -43.06 -62.98
C PRO A 260 5.58 -44.54 -62.99
N GLY A 261 4.63 -45.38 -63.43
CA GLY A 261 4.84 -46.80 -63.70
C GLY A 261 5.79 -47.06 -64.87
N LEU A 262 6.99 -47.57 -64.52
CA LEU A 262 7.96 -48.24 -65.40
C LEU A 262 8.60 -47.42 -66.54
N ARG A 263 9.79 -47.87 -66.95
CA ARG A 263 10.49 -47.39 -68.16
C ARG A 263 10.36 -48.45 -69.26
N PRO A 264 10.05 -48.08 -70.52
CA PRO A 264 9.90 -49.04 -71.60
C PRO A 264 11.12 -49.95 -71.75
N GLY A 265 10.90 -51.28 -71.66
CA GLY A 265 11.94 -52.30 -71.83
C GLY A 265 12.40 -53.03 -70.55
N GLN A 266 11.95 -52.64 -69.36
CA GLN A 266 12.14 -53.45 -68.15
C GLN A 266 10.92 -54.35 -67.87
N VAL A 267 11.16 -55.65 -67.75
CA VAL A 267 10.24 -56.61 -67.13
C VAL A 267 10.60 -56.69 -65.64
N LEU A 268 9.66 -56.48 -64.73
CA LEU A 268 9.86 -56.68 -63.28
C LEU A 268 9.59 -58.14 -62.88
N PRO A 269 10.56 -58.86 -62.30
CA PRO A 269 10.34 -60.20 -61.78
C PRO A 269 10.18 -60.20 -60.24
N GLN A 270 9.12 -59.56 -59.70
CA GLN A 270 8.54 -59.84 -58.37
C GLN A 270 7.36 -58.90 -58.03
N ASN A 271 6.44 -59.37 -57.18
CA ASN A 271 5.36 -58.53 -56.61
C ASN A 271 5.92 -57.60 -55.53
N GLN A 272 5.82 -56.28 -55.72
CA GLN A 272 5.91 -55.33 -54.60
C GLN A 272 4.61 -55.41 -53.80
N ARG A 273 4.69 -55.87 -52.53
CA ARG A 273 3.52 -56.04 -51.66
C ARG A 273 3.38 -55.01 -50.55
N ASP A 274 4.45 -54.27 -50.27
CA ASP A 274 4.58 -53.41 -49.08
C ASP A 274 4.92 -51.95 -49.46
N LEU A 275 3.97 -51.25 -50.07
CA LEU A 275 4.00 -49.79 -50.18
C LEU A 275 3.26 -49.18 -48.98
N PHE A 276 3.96 -49.04 -47.86
CA PHE A 276 3.47 -48.27 -46.71
C PHE A 276 3.40 -46.78 -47.06
N ALA A 277 2.22 -46.30 -47.44
CA ALA A 277 1.94 -44.87 -47.48
C ALA A 277 2.03 -44.31 -46.04
N PRO A 278 2.85 -43.28 -45.76
CA PRO A 278 2.83 -42.62 -44.46
C PRO A 278 1.46 -41.93 -44.26
N PRO A 279 0.90 -41.93 -43.03
CA PRO A 279 -0.44 -41.38 -42.80
C PRO A 279 -0.48 -39.88 -43.16
N PRO A 280 -1.51 -39.43 -43.90
CA PRO A 280 -1.61 -38.03 -44.32
C PRO A 280 -1.73 -37.09 -43.12
N ASN A 281 -0.77 -36.18 -42.97
CA ASN A 281 -0.76 -35.20 -41.90
C ASN A 281 -1.72 -34.05 -42.21
N PHE A 282 -3.01 -34.24 -41.93
CA PHE A 282 -4.10 -33.32 -42.28
C PHE A 282 -3.88 -31.87 -41.83
N GLN A 283 -3.17 -31.61 -40.72
CA GLN A 283 -2.86 -30.25 -40.28
C GLN A 283 -1.89 -29.51 -41.22
N GLN A 284 -0.89 -30.21 -41.78
CA GLN A 284 0.05 -29.62 -42.73
C GLN A 284 -0.60 -29.35 -44.09
N LEU A 285 -1.58 -30.16 -44.50
CA LEU A 285 -2.37 -29.93 -45.72
C LEU A 285 -3.21 -28.64 -45.63
N GLN A 286 -3.87 -28.39 -44.50
CA GLN A 286 -4.64 -27.15 -44.30
C GLN A 286 -3.75 -25.90 -44.30
N GLN A 287 -2.62 -25.92 -43.59
CA GLN A 287 -1.70 -24.77 -43.54
C GLN A 287 -1.10 -24.45 -44.92
N ARG A 288 -0.74 -25.48 -45.71
CA ARG A 288 -0.18 -25.31 -47.05
C ARG A 288 -1.17 -24.65 -48.02
N ASN A 289 -2.45 -25.03 -47.95
CA ASN A 289 -3.49 -24.43 -48.78
C ASN A 289 -3.78 -22.96 -48.39
N GLN A 290 -3.76 -22.61 -47.10
CA GLN A 290 -3.94 -21.23 -46.64
C GLN A 290 -2.80 -20.30 -47.09
N GLN A 291 -1.56 -20.80 -47.12
CA GLN A 291 -0.40 -20.03 -47.63
C GLN A 291 -0.39 -19.92 -49.17
N ALA A 292 -0.87 -20.94 -49.89
CA ALA A 292 -1.03 -20.87 -51.35
C ALA A 292 -2.07 -19.80 -51.78
N VAL A 293 -3.21 -19.73 -51.09
CA VAL A 293 -4.28 -18.75 -51.38
C VAL A 293 -3.85 -17.30 -51.11
N SER A 294 -2.98 -17.07 -50.13
CA SER A 294 -2.47 -15.73 -49.80
C SER A 294 -1.31 -15.27 -50.69
N GLY A 295 -0.46 -16.20 -51.18
CA GLY A 295 0.57 -15.89 -52.17
C GLY A 295 0.03 -15.52 -53.56
N ALA A 296 -1.12 -16.08 -53.95
CA ALA A 296 -1.75 -15.84 -55.25
C ALA A 296 -2.26 -14.40 -55.48
N MET A 297 -2.34 -13.58 -54.42
CA MET A 297 -2.91 -12.23 -54.45
C MET A 297 -1.89 -11.09 -54.63
N THR A 298 -0.57 -11.35 -54.53
CA THR A 298 0.46 -10.28 -54.42
C THR A 298 1.61 -10.35 -55.45
N GLY A 299 1.61 -11.34 -56.35
CA GLY A 299 2.30 -11.25 -57.65
C GLY A 299 3.84 -11.21 -57.64
N ASN A 300 4.51 -11.51 -56.52
CA ASN A 300 5.98 -11.56 -56.44
C ASN A 300 6.46 -12.91 -55.88
N ALA A 301 7.26 -13.63 -56.66
CA ALA A 301 7.82 -14.94 -56.29
C ALA A 301 9.37 -14.92 -56.34
N PRO A 302 10.07 -14.92 -55.18
CA PRO A 302 11.51 -15.08 -55.13
C PRO A 302 11.93 -16.56 -55.10
N THR A 303 12.97 -16.92 -55.84
CA THR A 303 13.59 -18.26 -55.82
C THR A 303 14.47 -18.48 -54.59
N PRO A 304 14.28 -19.54 -53.79
CA PRO A 304 15.23 -19.95 -52.77
C PRO A 304 16.30 -20.90 -53.34
N THR A 305 17.57 -20.59 -53.10
CA THR A 305 18.72 -21.50 -53.31
C THR A 305 19.17 -22.02 -51.95
N GLY A 306 19.43 -23.33 -51.80
CA GLY A 306 19.98 -23.88 -50.55
C GLY A 306 19.98 -25.41 -50.51
N ASP A 307 21.17 -26.00 -50.35
CA ASP A 307 21.39 -27.44 -50.21
C ASP A 307 21.05 -27.97 -48.79
N PRO A 308 20.76 -29.28 -48.63
CA PRO A 308 20.24 -29.83 -47.37
C PRO A 308 21.33 -30.12 -46.32
N PRO A 309 21.09 -29.85 -45.02
CA PRO A 309 21.97 -30.26 -43.94
C PRO A 309 21.83 -31.77 -43.63
N THR A 310 22.95 -32.49 -43.59
CA THR A 310 23.01 -33.93 -43.30
C THR A 310 23.09 -34.21 -41.79
N GLN A 311 22.48 -35.30 -41.31
CA GLN A 311 22.70 -35.79 -39.94
C GLN A 311 24.04 -36.55 -39.81
N ALA A 312 24.66 -36.47 -38.63
CA ALA A 312 25.74 -37.36 -38.19
C ALA A 312 25.50 -37.76 -36.73
N GLY A 313 25.71 -39.03 -36.39
CA GLY A 313 25.51 -39.60 -35.05
C GLY A 313 26.82 -39.93 -34.31
N GLY A 314 26.70 -40.53 -33.13
CA GLY A 314 27.83 -41.01 -32.32
C GLY A 314 27.45 -42.21 -31.45
N ASP A 315 28.31 -43.24 -31.43
CA ASP A 315 27.96 -44.61 -31.04
C ASP A 315 28.38 -45.05 -29.62
N GLY A 316 27.81 -46.18 -29.18
CA GLY A 316 27.89 -46.68 -27.80
C GLY A 316 28.45 -48.11 -27.54
N ARG A 317 28.93 -48.86 -28.56
CA ARG A 317 29.70 -50.15 -28.44
C ARG A 317 28.87 -51.38 -27.95
N ALA A 318 29.03 -52.66 -28.34
CA ALA A 318 29.61 -53.48 -29.46
C ALA A 318 29.30 -55.00 -29.08
N VAL A 319 29.56 -56.15 -29.76
CA VAL A 319 30.05 -56.68 -31.07
C VAL A 319 29.88 -58.25 -31.00
N ARG A 320 29.89 -59.15 -32.02
CA ARG A 320 30.68 -59.25 -33.27
C ARG A 320 29.97 -59.76 -34.57
N PRO A 321 29.84 -61.07 -34.92
CA PRO A 321 30.07 -61.50 -36.32
C PRO A 321 28.79 -62.01 -37.03
N SER A 322 28.57 -61.90 -38.34
CA SER A 322 29.43 -62.17 -39.51
C SER A 322 28.77 -61.53 -40.77
N GLY A 323 29.38 -61.40 -41.96
CA GLY A 323 30.74 -61.65 -42.41
C GLY A 323 30.86 -61.54 -43.95
N THR A 324 31.59 -60.53 -44.43
CA THR A 324 32.22 -60.40 -45.77
C THR A 324 31.40 -60.62 -47.06
N ALA A 325 31.08 -59.53 -47.77
CA ALA A 325 31.02 -59.48 -49.25
C ALA A 325 31.36 -58.05 -49.74
N THR A 326 31.87 -57.92 -50.98
CA THR A 326 32.51 -56.68 -51.48
C THR A 326 31.58 -55.82 -52.35
N SER A 327 31.91 -54.54 -52.49
CA SER A 327 31.23 -53.51 -53.28
C SER A 327 31.61 -53.48 -54.77
N ALA A 328 31.05 -52.48 -55.49
CA ALA A 328 31.32 -52.05 -56.87
C ALA A 328 30.85 -53.02 -57.98
N GLN A 329 29.90 -52.68 -58.86
CA GLN A 329 29.75 -51.50 -59.75
C GLN A 329 30.51 -51.69 -61.08
N THR A 330 29.77 -51.65 -62.18
CA THR A 330 30.29 -51.74 -63.57
C THR A 330 30.95 -50.45 -64.01
N ASP A 331 32.16 -50.57 -64.56
CA ASP A 331 32.79 -49.57 -65.42
C ASP A 331 32.61 -49.93 -66.93
N PRO A 332 32.83 -48.99 -67.87
CA PRO A 332 32.11 -49.00 -69.15
C PRO A 332 32.99 -49.39 -70.37
N PRO A 333 32.66 -49.00 -71.62
CA PRO A 333 32.22 -49.90 -72.68
C PRO A 333 33.32 -50.23 -73.72
N ARG A 334 32.91 -50.90 -74.84
CA ARG A 334 33.72 -51.39 -75.98
C ARG A 334 34.58 -52.63 -75.65
N THR A 335 34.79 -53.60 -76.54
CA THR A 335 34.35 -53.82 -77.94
C THR A 335 34.09 -55.31 -78.17
N GLN A 336 33.24 -55.71 -79.13
CA GLN A 336 33.29 -57.07 -79.68
C GLN A 336 34.54 -57.22 -80.57
N ALA A 337 35.14 -58.41 -80.58
CA ALA A 337 36.36 -58.71 -81.34
C ALA A 337 36.04 -59.49 -82.62
N ASP A 338 36.71 -59.13 -83.72
CA ASP A 338 36.69 -59.88 -84.98
C ASP A 338 37.52 -61.18 -84.87
N VAL A 339 37.16 -62.17 -85.69
CA VAL A 339 37.78 -63.50 -85.72
C VAL A 339 38.57 -63.71 -87.02
N PRO A 340 39.86 -64.06 -86.93
CA PRO A 340 40.57 -64.75 -88.02
C PRO A 340 40.52 -66.30 -87.87
N PRO A 341 40.45 -67.09 -88.95
CA PRO A 341 40.20 -68.53 -88.90
C PRO A 341 41.48 -69.39 -88.94
N PRO A 342 41.40 -70.73 -88.83
CA PRO A 342 42.52 -71.62 -89.18
C PRO A 342 43.00 -71.40 -90.62
N ALA A 343 44.29 -71.59 -90.85
CA ALA A 343 44.94 -71.17 -92.10
C ALA A 343 44.64 -72.11 -93.28
N GLY A 344 44.20 -71.50 -94.40
CA GLY A 344 44.25 -72.09 -95.75
C GLY A 344 42.90 -72.45 -96.37
N ASP A 345 42.26 -71.52 -97.08
CA ASP A 345 42.20 -71.60 -98.56
C ASP A 345 41.72 -70.29 -99.23
N THR A 346 41.66 -70.27 -100.57
CA THR A 346 41.84 -69.03 -101.38
C THR A 346 40.67 -68.03 -101.51
N ALA A 347 41.05 -66.75 -101.61
CA ALA A 347 40.16 -65.57 -101.55
C ALA A 347 39.23 -65.33 -102.75
N LEU A 348 39.50 -65.92 -103.93
CA LEU A 348 38.61 -65.76 -105.09
C LEU A 348 37.22 -66.38 -104.84
N SER A 349 37.18 -67.45 -104.02
CA SER A 349 35.98 -68.21 -103.67
C SER A 349 34.99 -67.48 -102.74
N ALA A 350 35.34 -66.30 -102.23
CA ALA A 350 34.49 -65.51 -101.33
C ALA A 350 33.66 -64.44 -102.08
N TRP A 351 34.20 -63.87 -103.16
CA TRP A 351 33.61 -62.71 -103.82
C TRP A 351 32.30 -63.06 -104.56
N GLU A 352 32.21 -64.25 -105.16
CA GLU A 352 30.98 -64.74 -105.81
C GLU A 352 29.83 -65.01 -104.82
N ARG A 353 30.14 -65.16 -103.53
CA ARG A 353 29.14 -65.37 -102.46
C ARG A 353 28.61 -64.04 -101.90
N ALA A 354 29.23 -62.91 -102.24
CA ALA A 354 28.83 -61.57 -101.80
C ALA A 354 27.70 -60.99 -102.67
N GLY A 355 26.50 -61.58 -102.54
CA GLY A 355 25.27 -61.11 -103.20
C GLY A 355 25.00 -59.63 -102.92
N ARG A 356 24.56 -58.91 -103.97
CA ARG A 356 24.54 -57.42 -103.99
C ARG A 356 23.52 -56.85 -102.99
N PRO A 357 23.83 -55.71 -102.32
CA PRO A 357 22.94 -55.13 -101.32
C PRO A 357 21.69 -54.47 -101.93
N HIS A 358 20.56 -54.61 -101.24
CA HIS A 358 19.32 -53.87 -101.46
C HIS A 358 18.91 -53.21 -100.14
N ALA A 359 18.43 -51.96 -100.18
CA ALA A 359 18.02 -51.22 -98.99
C ALA A 359 16.51 -51.27 -98.79
N THR A 360 16.05 -51.58 -97.57
CA THR A 360 14.64 -51.53 -97.16
C THR A 360 14.52 -50.94 -95.76
N TRP A 361 13.55 -50.04 -95.56
CA TRP A 361 13.20 -49.50 -94.24
C TRP A 361 12.30 -50.46 -93.45
N GLN A 362 12.46 -50.48 -92.12
CA GLN A 362 11.48 -51.06 -91.19
C GLN A 362 11.04 -50.01 -90.17
N LEU A 363 9.73 -49.76 -90.09
CA LEU A 363 9.12 -48.92 -89.07
C LEU A 363 8.64 -49.81 -87.91
N LYS A 364 9.31 -49.74 -86.75
CA LYS A 364 8.98 -50.57 -85.59
C LYS A 364 7.97 -49.87 -84.67
N ASN A 365 6.67 -50.07 -84.94
CA ASN A 365 5.61 -49.63 -84.04
C ASN A 365 5.56 -50.52 -82.78
N ILE A 366 5.52 -49.92 -81.59
CA ILE A 366 5.46 -50.64 -80.31
C ILE A 366 4.24 -50.14 -79.55
N GLN A 367 3.24 -51.02 -79.39
CA GLN A 367 2.13 -50.79 -78.47
C GLN A 367 2.39 -51.54 -77.15
N GLN A 368 2.55 -50.78 -76.08
CA GLN A 368 2.51 -51.27 -74.70
C GLN A 368 1.13 -50.92 -74.12
N ARG A 369 0.46 -51.91 -73.54
CA ARG A 369 -0.69 -51.77 -72.65
C ARG A 369 -0.28 -52.25 -71.27
N GLU A 370 -0.80 -51.60 -70.24
CA GLU A 370 -0.44 -51.89 -68.85
C GLU A 370 -1.72 -51.95 -68.01
N ARG A 371 -2.05 -53.15 -67.52
CA ARG A 371 -3.16 -53.41 -66.62
C ARG A 371 -2.61 -53.57 -65.21
N GLN A 372 -3.01 -52.66 -64.32
CA GLN A 372 -2.71 -52.74 -62.90
C GLN A 372 -4.02 -52.81 -62.11
N ASP A 373 -4.09 -53.76 -61.19
CA ASP A 373 -5.17 -53.88 -60.21
C ASP A 373 -4.57 -53.58 -58.83
N ILE A 374 -5.08 -52.57 -58.13
CA ILE A 374 -4.60 -52.20 -56.78
C ILE A 374 -5.70 -52.47 -55.77
N VAL A 375 -5.35 -53.14 -54.68
CA VAL A 375 -6.29 -53.54 -53.60
C VAL A 375 -5.80 -52.95 -52.28
N PHE A 376 -6.59 -52.06 -51.69
CA PHE A 376 -6.37 -51.52 -50.36
C PHE A 376 -7.24 -52.27 -49.34
N ASP A 377 -6.64 -52.75 -48.25
CA ASP A 377 -7.33 -53.38 -47.11
C ASP A 377 -7.23 -52.42 -45.91
N LEU A 378 -8.24 -51.58 -45.75
CA LEU A 378 -8.25 -50.47 -44.79
C LEU A 378 -8.94 -50.91 -43.50
N LYS A 379 -8.15 -51.10 -42.44
CA LYS A 379 -8.63 -51.42 -41.08
C LYS A 379 -8.29 -50.29 -40.14
N GLN A 380 -9.29 -49.51 -39.72
CA GLN A 380 -9.10 -48.44 -38.75
C GLN A 380 -9.87 -48.72 -37.47
N VAL A 381 -9.12 -48.91 -36.39
CA VAL A 381 -9.62 -48.90 -35.00
C VAL A 381 -9.08 -47.61 -34.38
N SER A 382 -9.97 -46.65 -34.09
CA SER A 382 -9.58 -45.43 -33.38
C SER A 382 -10.09 -45.47 -31.96
N ALA A 383 -9.20 -45.28 -31.00
CA ALA A 383 -9.63 -44.78 -29.70
C ALA A 383 -10.15 -43.34 -29.87
N ALA A 384 -11.09 -42.95 -29.03
CA ALA A 384 -11.49 -41.56 -28.84
C ALA A 384 -11.83 -41.32 -27.37
N GLN A 385 -11.66 -40.09 -26.93
CA GLN A 385 -11.97 -39.66 -25.58
C GLN A 385 -13.32 -38.93 -25.57
N ARG A 386 -14.17 -39.21 -24.58
CA ARG A 386 -15.45 -38.53 -24.37
C ARG A 386 -15.56 -38.05 -22.91
N THR A 387 -16.30 -36.97 -22.73
CA THR A 387 -16.64 -36.42 -21.41
C THR A 387 -18.14 -36.59 -21.16
N ILE A 388 -18.51 -36.90 -19.91
CA ILE A 388 -19.88 -37.04 -19.44
C ILE A 388 -20.04 -36.34 -18.09
N SER A 389 -21.19 -35.70 -17.86
CA SER A 389 -21.41 -34.86 -16.67
C SER A 389 -22.62 -35.29 -15.84
N PRO A 390 -22.47 -36.30 -14.96
CA PRO A 390 -23.46 -36.60 -13.93
C PRO A 390 -23.71 -35.37 -13.04
N GLN A 391 -24.97 -34.96 -12.89
CA GLN A 391 -25.31 -33.75 -12.14
C GLN A 391 -26.61 -33.87 -11.36
N GLY A 392 -26.69 -33.18 -10.23
CA GLY A 392 -27.88 -33.24 -9.38
C GLY A 392 -27.79 -32.45 -8.09
N GLN A 393 -28.96 -32.20 -7.51
CA GLN A 393 -29.12 -31.60 -6.19
C GLN A 393 -29.09 -32.69 -5.11
N ILE A 394 -28.28 -32.50 -4.06
CA ILE A 394 -28.14 -33.49 -3.00
C ILE A 394 -29.40 -33.53 -2.12
N ARG A 395 -30.01 -34.71 -2.05
CA ARG A 395 -31.11 -35.01 -1.13
C ARG A 395 -30.56 -35.63 0.15
N MET A 396 -30.75 -34.96 1.28
CA MET A 396 -30.32 -35.45 2.59
C MET A 396 -31.29 -36.53 3.09
N LEU A 397 -30.98 -37.80 2.80
CA LEU A 397 -31.68 -38.97 3.33
C LEU A 397 -31.22 -39.30 4.76
N ALA A 398 -31.30 -38.30 5.65
CA ALA A 398 -30.88 -38.37 7.04
C ALA A 398 -32.08 -38.34 7.99
N THR A 399 -32.07 -39.18 9.02
CA THR A 399 -33.04 -39.06 10.13
C THR A 399 -32.69 -37.89 11.05
N ALA A 400 -33.68 -37.36 11.78
CA ALA A 400 -33.45 -36.26 12.74
C ALA A 400 -32.33 -36.58 13.75
N ALA A 401 -32.32 -37.80 14.29
CA ALA A 401 -31.28 -38.26 15.22
C ALA A 401 -29.88 -38.43 14.60
N GLN A 402 -29.75 -38.45 13.27
CA GLN A 402 -28.46 -38.36 12.57
C GLN A 402 -28.08 -36.91 12.29
N LEU A 403 -29.03 -36.06 11.93
CA LEU A 403 -28.84 -34.61 11.77
C LEU A 403 -28.28 -33.97 13.05
N GLU A 404 -28.83 -34.29 14.22
CA GLU A 404 -28.35 -33.78 15.52
C GLU A 404 -26.92 -34.20 15.87
N ARG A 405 -26.41 -35.34 15.37
CA ARG A 405 -25.01 -35.76 15.58
C ARG A 405 -24.03 -35.04 14.65
N ARG A 406 -24.51 -34.61 13.48
CA ARG A 406 -23.69 -33.99 12.43
C ARG A 406 -23.74 -32.46 12.43
N ILE A 407 -24.77 -31.85 13.01
CA ILE A 407 -24.87 -30.40 13.20
C ILE A 407 -24.47 -30.08 14.64
N GLN A 408 -23.27 -29.53 14.83
CA GLN A 408 -22.72 -29.20 16.16
C GLN A 408 -22.65 -27.69 16.34
N GLU A 409 -23.17 -27.18 17.47
CA GLU A 409 -23.16 -25.76 17.80
C GLU A 409 -22.10 -25.48 18.88
N VAL A 410 -21.13 -24.61 18.58
CA VAL A 410 -19.93 -24.36 19.41
C VAL A 410 -19.82 -22.87 19.76
N SER A 411 -19.82 -22.54 21.06
CA SER A 411 -19.37 -21.20 21.50
C SER A 411 -17.85 -21.15 21.47
N LEU A 412 -17.28 -20.17 20.79
CA LEU A 412 -15.87 -19.81 20.92
C LEU A 412 -15.59 -18.99 22.20
N ASP A 413 -16.64 -18.75 23.00
CA ASP A 413 -16.64 -17.97 24.24
C ASP A 413 -16.19 -18.73 25.49
N ILE A 414 -15.68 -19.94 25.30
CA ILE A 414 -15.08 -20.76 26.36
C ILE A 414 -13.83 -20.03 26.89
N ASP A 415 -13.60 -20.04 28.20
CA ASP A 415 -12.52 -19.28 28.84
C ASP A 415 -11.12 -19.56 28.25
N PHE A 416 -10.90 -20.76 27.70
CA PHE A 416 -9.72 -21.15 26.93
C PHE A 416 -9.37 -20.19 25.78
N PHE A 417 -10.36 -19.61 25.10
CA PHE A 417 -10.16 -18.68 23.97
C PHE A 417 -10.20 -17.21 24.40
N LYS A 418 -10.45 -16.91 25.68
CA LYS A 418 -10.47 -15.52 26.16
C LYS A 418 -9.05 -15.00 26.33
N LYS A 419 -8.89 -13.72 25.99
CA LYS A 419 -7.63 -13.00 26.09
C LYS A 419 -7.78 -11.75 26.96
N ILE A 420 -6.71 -11.41 27.65
CA ILE A 420 -6.48 -10.09 28.21
C ILE A 420 -5.50 -9.38 27.29
N GLN A 421 -6.04 -8.41 26.54
CA GLN A 421 -5.28 -7.50 25.71
C GLN A 421 -5.40 -6.08 26.25
N GLY A 422 -4.36 -5.26 26.05
CA GLY A 422 -4.30 -3.92 26.60
C GLY A 422 -3.18 -3.06 26.04
N THR A 423 -3.20 -1.79 26.44
CA THR A 423 -2.27 -0.74 26.02
C THR A 423 -1.60 -0.10 27.24
N VAL A 424 -0.35 0.32 27.07
CA VAL A 424 0.41 1.11 28.05
C VAL A 424 0.90 2.36 27.34
N THR A 425 0.59 3.53 27.87
CA THR A 425 0.91 4.83 27.28
C THR A 425 1.52 5.79 28.31
N THR A 426 2.08 6.89 27.83
CA THR A 426 2.33 8.06 28.67
C THR A 426 2.10 9.36 27.92
N THR A 427 1.12 10.14 28.36
CA THR A 427 0.86 11.51 27.90
C THR A 427 1.86 12.55 28.46
N ALA A 428 2.83 12.13 29.27
CA ALA A 428 3.74 13.04 29.96
C ALA A 428 4.98 13.45 29.13
N PRO A 429 5.49 14.69 29.29
CA PRO A 429 6.70 15.16 28.63
C PRO A 429 7.97 14.64 29.33
N LEU A 430 8.30 13.35 29.17
CA LEU A 430 9.41 12.67 29.84
C LEU A 430 10.73 13.47 29.82
N ALA A 431 11.11 13.97 28.64
CA ALA A 431 12.33 14.77 28.46
C ALA A 431 12.32 16.09 29.25
N GLN A 432 11.16 16.74 29.40
CA GLN A 432 11.01 17.96 30.21
C GLN A 432 11.04 17.67 31.72
N LEU A 433 10.81 16.42 32.13
CA LEU A 433 10.92 15.94 33.51
C LEU A 433 12.33 15.39 33.83
N GLY A 434 13.25 15.39 32.85
CA GLY A 434 14.60 14.81 33.01
C GLY A 434 14.61 13.28 33.04
N ILE A 435 13.59 12.63 32.46
CA ILE A 435 13.47 11.17 32.39
C ILE A 435 13.93 10.71 30.99
N SER A 436 14.83 9.73 30.96
CA SER A 436 15.39 9.16 29.71
C SER A 436 14.52 8.04 29.14
N SER A 437 13.97 7.19 30.02
CA SER A 437 12.93 6.23 29.67
C SER A 437 12.17 5.75 30.91
N MET A 438 10.90 5.41 30.70
CA MET A 438 10.05 4.72 31.65
C MET A 438 9.88 3.27 31.20
N ASN A 439 10.43 2.32 31.95
CA ASN A 439 10.20 0.90 31.71
C ASN A 439 9.02 0.46 32.58
N VAL A 440 8.04 -0.21 31.97
CA VAL A 440 6.84 -0.73 32.64
C VAL A 440 6.87 -2.24 32.55
N GLU A 441 7.21 -2.90 33.66
CA GLU A 441 7.04 -4.34 33.81
C GLU A 441 5.56 -4.65 34.07
N LEU A 442 5.01 -5.66 33.40
CA LEU A 442 3.66 -6.16 33.64
C LEU A 442 3.72 -7.67 33.89
N ARG A 443 2.90 -8.14 34.83
CA ARG A 443 2.79 -9.57 35.17
C ARG A 443 1.34 -9.98 35.40
N TYR A 444 1.00 -11.19 34.99
CA TYR A 444 -0.39 -11.65 34.95
C TYR A 444 -0.55 -13.15 35.21
N GLY A 445 -1.69 -13.50 35.81
CA GLY A 445 -2.26 -14.85 35.83
C GLY A 445 -1.52 -15.87 36.70
N TRP A 446 -2.19 -17.00 36.95
CA TRP A 446 -1.63 -18.15 37.67
C TRP A 446 -1.49 -19.37 36.76
N LYS A 447 -0.45 -20.17 36.99
CA LYS A 447 -0.25 -21.47 36.35
C LYS A 447 -0.22 -22.55 37.44
N GLY A 448 -1.37 -23.15 37.71
CA GLY A 448 -1.57 -23.99 38.90
C GLY A 448 -1.35 -23.19 40.19
N THR A 449 -0.20 -23.38 40.84
CA THR A 449 0.25 -22.62 42.03
C THR A 449 1.34 -21.59 41.74
N GLN A 450 1.89 -21.54 40.53
CA GLN A 450 2.95 -20.60 40.14
C GLN A 450 2.36 -19.24 39.73
N PHE A 451 3.03 -18.17 40.14
CA PHE A 451 2.74 -16.79 39.73
C PHE A 451 4.06 -16.05 39.43
N PRO A 452 4.13 -15.21 38.38
CA PRO A 452 3.10 -15.02 37.36
C PRO A 452 3.06 -16.18 36.34
N LYS A 453 1.95 -16.29 35.60
CA LYS A 453 1.81 -17.12 34.39
C LYS A 453 2.51 -16.46 33.21
N GLU A 454 2.24 -15.17 33.01
CA GLU A 454 2.69 -14.35 31.89
C GLU A 454 3.42 -13.09 32.40
N HIS A 455 4.37 -12.59 31.63
CA HIS A 455 5.07 -11.33 31.92
C HIS A 455 5.46 -10.60 30.63
N ALA A 456 5.63 -9.28 30.73
CA ALA A 456 6.10 -8.43 29.64
C ALA A 456 6.83 -7.20 30.21
N GLU A 457 7.64 -6.53 29.39
CA GLU A 457 8.24 -5.24 29.69
C GLU A 457 7.98 -4.29 28.51
N VAL A 458 7.45 -3.10 28.79
CA VAL A 458 7.19 -2.05 27.81
C VAL A 458 8.07 -0.85 28.11
N LYS A 459 8.95 -0.47 27.18
CA LYS A 459 9.84 0.68 27.32
C LYS A 459 9.27 1.91 26.60
N LEU A 460 8.91 2.94 27.36
CA LEU A 460 8.42 4.22 26.86
C LEU A 460 9.55 5.26 26.93
N ALA A 461 9.92 5.85 25.80
CA ALA A 461 11.08 6.75 25.67
C ALA A 461 10.73 8.18 25.18
N ALA A 462 9.44 8.46 24.96
CA ALA A 462 8.92 9.74 24.50
C ALA A 462 7.49 9.96 25.00
N THR A 463 6.97 11.17 24.84
CA THR A 463 5.54 11.48 24.97
C THR A 463 4.75 10.76 23.90
N ASP A 464 3.54 10.31 24.24
CA ASP A 464 2.63 9.53 23.38
C ASP A 464 3.23 8.20 22.89
N ALA A 465 4.37 7.79 23.45
CA ALA A 465 4.90 6.45 23.29
C ALA A 465 3.89 5.44 23.85
N ASN A 466 3.71 4.35 23.13
CA ASN A 466 2.76 3.30 23.45
C ASN A 466 3.40 1.92 23.30
N GLY A 467 2.85 0.96 24.03
CA GLY A 467 3.09 -0.46 23.85
C GLY A 467 1.83 -1.28 24.13
N THR A 468 1.81 -2.52 23.65
CA THR A 468 0.64 -3.41 23.70
C THR A 468 1.01 -4.74 24.35
N PHE A 469 0.08 -5.33 25.09
CA PHE A 469 0.18 -6.70 25.60
C PHE A 469 -1.05 -7.51 25.22
N ASP A 470 -0.86 -8.81 25.00
CA ASP A 470 -1.88 -9.79 24.63
C ASP A 470 -1.52 -11.13 25.27
N TRP A 471 -2.39 -11.61 26.16
CA TRP A 471 -2.20 -12.83 26.93
C TRP A 471 -3.48 -13.65 26.97
N TRP A 472 -3.35 -14.98 26.92
CA TRP A 472 -4.48 -15.87 27.21
C TRP A 472 -4.90 -15.75 28.67
N LEU A 473 -6.21 -15.78 28.94
CA LEU A 473 -6.77 -15.81 30.29
C LEU A 473 -6.19 -17.00 31.09
N ASP A 474 -6.09 -16.89 32.41
CA ASP A 474 -5.72 -18.02 33.25
C ASP A 474 -6.91 -18.95 33.58
N GLU A 475 -6.62 -20.14 34.08
CA GLU A 475 -7.61 -21.17 34.45
C GLU A 475 -8.57 -20.71 35.58
N ARG A 476 -8.26 -19.57 36.23
CA ARG A 476 -9.04 -18.99 37.32
C ARG A 476 -9.94 -17.83 36.86
N GLY A 477 -9.82 -17.41 35.60
CA GLY A 477 -10.53 -16.25 35.06
C GLY A 477 -10.04 -14.90 35.60
N THR A 478 -8.81 -14.83 36.12
CA THR A 478 -8.24 -13.65 36.78
C THR A 478 -8.32 -12.43 35.85
N GLN A 479 -8.97 -11.35 36.28
CA GLN A 479 -9.07 -10.07 35.54
C GLN A 479 -8.04 -9.02 36.01
N GLU A 480 -7.38 -9.24 37.14
CA GLU A 480 -6.38 -8.32 37.68
C GLU A 480 -5.02 -8.55 37.00
N ILE A 481 -4.38 -7.46 36.58
CA ILE A 481 -2.96 -7.41 36.19
C ILE A 481 -2.18 -6.63 37.23
N GLU A 482 -0.90 -6.94 37.39
CA GLU A 482 0.02 -6.17 38.23
C GLU A 482 1.11 -5.55 37.36
N TYR A 483 1.39 -4.26 37.57
CA TYR A 483 2.45 -3.56 36.86
C TYR A 483 3.41 -2.86 37.83
N ARG A 484 4.64 -2.62 37.38
CA ARG A 484 5.69 -1.89 38.08
C ARG A 484 6.39 -0.94 37.12
N VAL A 485 6.62 0.28 37.56
CA VAL A 485 7.22 1.35 36.77
C VAL A 485 8.65 1.61 37.27
N THR A 486 9.61 1.65 36.35
CA THR A 486 11.01 2.01 36.60
C THR A 486 11.36 3.23 35.76
N LEU A 487 11.58 4.37 36.40
CA LEU A 487 11.97 5.63 35.78
C LEU A 487 13.49 5.73 35.73
N ASN A 488 14.05 5.77 34.53
CA ASN A 488 15.50 5.90 34.30
C ASN A 488 15.80 7.38 34.08
N HIS A 489 16.42 8.09 35.02
CA HIS A 489 16.64 9.53 34.90
C HIS A 489 17.86 9.88 34.03
N VAL A 490 17.81 11.01 33.33
CA VAL A 490 18.97 11.56 32.60
C VAL A 490 20.00 12.04 33.63
N PRO A 491 21.27 11.57 33.58
CA PRO A 491 22.32 12.04 34.48
C PRO A 491 22.45 13.56 34.46
N GLU A 492 22.62 14.16 35.63
CA GLU A 492 22.72 15.61 35.84
C GLU A 492 21.51 16.45 35.35
N ALA A 493 20.41 15.89 34.85
CA ALA A 493 19.27 16.71 34.40
C ALA A 493 18.62 17.49 35.55
N ALA A 494 18.51 16.88 36.74
CA ALA A 494 17.98 17.51 37.96
C ALA A 494 19.04 17.59 39.07
N ILE A 495 18.84 18.51 40.02
CA ILE A 495 19.48 18.46 41.35
C ILE A 495 18.54 17.81 42.38
N GLY A 496 19.07 17.38 43.52
CA GLY A 496 18.26 16.82 44.61
C GLY A 496 18.58 15.34 44.86
N ALA A 497 17.57 14.47 44.80
CA ALA A 497 17.75 13.04 44.94
C ALA A 497 18.80 12.47 43.96
N ALA A 498 19.62 11.53 44.44
CA ALA A 498 20.81 11.02 43.73
C ALA A 498 20.61 9.66 43.03
N ALA A 499 19.45 9.02 43.17
CA ALA A 499 19.17 7.75 42.51
C ALA A 499 19.18 7.92 40.97
N ALA A 500 19.84 7.03 40.23
CA ALA A 500 19.74 7.02 38.77
C ALA A 500 18.33 6.57 38.33
N ASP A 501 17.80 5.56 39.02
CA ASP A 501 16.52 4.93 38.71
C ASP A 501 15.59 4.98 39.93
N GLU A 502 14.31 5.25 39.70
CA GLU A 502 13.25 5.25 40.73
C GLU A 502 12.17 4.22 40.37
N VAL A 503 11.81 3.35 41.32
CA VAL A 503 11.02 2.14 41.08
C VAL A 503 9.75 2.14 41.93
N SER A 504 8.59 1.98 41.30
CA SER A 504 7.30 1.89 41.98
C SER A 504 7.14 0.57 42.76
N PRO A 505 6.23 0.51 43.76
CA PRO A 505 5.66 -0.78 44.18
C PRO A 505 4.94 -1.46 43.01
N TRP A 506 4.61 -2.75 43.16
CA TRP A 506 3.70 -3.43 42.24
C TRP A 506 2.27 -2.92 42.45
N ILE A 507 1.67 -2.34 41.41
CA ILE A 507 0.34 -1.76 41.43
C ILE A 507 -0.63 -2.73 40.76
N LYS A 508 -1.72 -3.06 41.47
CA LYS A 508 -2.82 -3.90 40.98
C LYS A 508 -3.82 -3.06 40.20
N THR A 509 -4.33 -3.58 39.08
CA THR A 509 -5.40 -2.93 38.31
C THR A 509 -6.21 -3.92 37.47
N THR A 510 -7.48 -3.58 37.20
CA THR A 510 -8.34 -4.28 36.23
C THR A 510 -8.46 -3.52 34.91
N SER A 511 -7.89 -2.31 34.81
CA SER A 511 -7.83 -1.54 33.56
C SER A 511 -7.05 -2.29 32.47
N ARG A 512 -7.41 -2.02 31.22
CA ARG A 512 -6.70 -2.52 30.02
C ARG A 512 -5.87 -1.46 29.33
N ASN A 513 -6.26 -0.19 29.45
CA ASN A 513 -5.49 0.95 28.97
C ASN A 513 -4.87 1.62 30.19
N LEU A 514 -3.54 1.63 30.26
CA LEU A 514 -2.75 2.21 31.35
C LEU A 514 -2.02 3.45 30.82
N ASP A 515 -2.61 4.64 31.02
CA ASP A 515 -1.84 5.87 30.86
C ASP A 515 -1.15 6.20 32.18
N ILE A 516 0.17 6.34 32.15
CA ILE A 516 1.01 6.45 33.34
C ILE A 516 1.67 7.83 33.34
N ASP A 517 1.33 8.71 34.29
CA ASP A 517 2.11 9.92 34.57
C ASP A 517 3.29 9.52 35.51
N PRO A 518 4.56 9.65 35.08
CA PRO A 518 5.71 9.36 35.94
C PRO A 518 5.75 10.21 37.22
N ARG A 519 5.01 11.33 37.30
CA ARG A 519 4.90 12.16 38.51
C ARG A 519 4.23 11.44 39.69
N GLU A 520 3.46 10.38 39.45
CA GLU A 520 2.91 9.53 40.51
C GLU A 520 3.99 8.64 41.16
N VAL A 521 5.11 8.42 40.47
CA VAL A 521 6.24 7.58 40.92
C VAL A 521 7.41 8.44 41.42
N SER A 522 7.78 9.50 40.68
CA SER A 522 8.86 10.42 41.02
C SER A 522 8.38 11.87 41.03
N SER A 523 8.50 12.53 42.19
CA SER A 523 8.24 13.96 42.29
C SER A 523 9.35 14.77 41.62
N VAL A 524 8.99 15.62 40.66
CA VAL A 524 9.91 16.57 40.01
C VAL A 524 9.35 17.97 40.11
N MET A 525 10.09 18.88 40.73
CA MET A 525 9.79 20.31 40.77
C MET A 525 10.51 21.05 39.64
N ALA A 526 9.77 21.79 38.83
CA ALA A 526 10.33 22.70 37.83
C ALA A 526 10.40 24.12 38.41
N ILE A 527 11.62 24.62 38.62
CA ILE A 527 11.90 25.96 39.13
C ILE A 527 12.35 26.84 37.96
N GLN A 528 11.45 27.67 37.45
CA GLN A 528 11.74 28.63 36.38
C GLN A 528 12.25 29.92 37.02
N VAL A 529 13.55 30.19 36.91
CA VAL A 529 14.14 31.46 37.36
C VAL A 529 14.08 32.46 36.21
N GLU A 530 13.47 33.61 36.45
CA GLU A 530 13.12 34.57 35.39
C GLU A 530 13.50 36.00 35.78
N ALA A 531 14.19 36.70 34.89
CA ALA A 531 14.53 38.11 35.04
C ALA A 531 13.28 38.99 34.86
N GLY A 532 12.91 39.71 35.93
CA GLY A 532 11.83 40.69 35.92
C GLY A 532 12.33 42.07 35.49
N ALA A 533 12.04 43.09 36.30
CA ALA A 533 12.55 44.44 36.09
C ALA A 533 14.08 44.48 36.33
N ILE A 534 14.85 44.49 35.24
CA ILE A 534 16.32 44.62 35.23
C ILE A 534 16.74 45.63 34.14
N ASP A 535 17.59 46.59 34.49
CA ASP A 535 18.27 47.45 33.53
C ASP A 535 19.55 46.78 33.02
N TRP A 536 19.45 46.12 31.87
CA TRP A 536 20.57 45.46 31.19
C TRP A 536 21.65 46.42 30.67
N ALA A 537 21.47 47.75 30.74
CA ALA A 537 22.55 48.71 30.53
C ALA A 537 23.46 48.88 31.77
N LEU A 538 22.99 48.45 32.95
CA LEU A 538 23.73 48.48 34.22
C LEU A 538 24.13 47.07 34.70
N VAL A 539 23.26 46.07 34.48
CA VAL A 539 23.48 44.67 34.85
C VAL A 539 24.00 43.89 33.65
N LYS A 540 25.22 43.35 33.75
CA LYS A 540 25.85 42.55 32.69
C LYS A 540 25.26 41.15 32.59
N GLN A 541 25.00 40.51 33.73
CA GLN A 541 24.41 39.18 33.86
C GLN A 541 23.86 38.99 35.28
N VAL A 542 22.94 38.05 35.47
CA VAL A 542 22.56 37.54 36.80
C VAL A 542 22.94 36.07 36.92
N GLN A 543 23.65 35.72 37.99
CA GLN A 543 23.97 34.34 38.37
C GLN A 543 23.00 33.92 39.47
N ALA A 544 22.00 33.09 39.15
CA ALA A 544 21.04 32.58 40.12
C ALA A 544 21.46 31.17 40.56
N ASN A 545 21.92 31.04 41.80
CA ASN A 545 22.22 29.73 42.38
C ASN A 545 20.95 29.13 42.99
N VAL A 546 20.38 28.11 42.34
CA VAL A 546 19.22 27.36 42.83
C VAL A 546 19.74 26.30 43.80
N ILE A 547 19.40 26.44 45.08
CA ILE A 547 19.90 25.64 46.20
C ILE A 547 18.73 24.84 46.80
N TYR A 548 18.88 23.53 46.83
CA TYR A 548 17.95 22.62 47.48
C TYR A 548 18.65 21.86 48.61
N LYS A 549 18.10 21.97 49.83
CA LYS A 549 18.60 21.29 51.03
C LYS A 549 17.45 20.55 51.69
N ASP A 550 17.63 19.26 51.92
CA ASP A 550 16.74 18.42 52.71
C ASP A 550 17.56 17.66 53.76
N PRO A 551 17.52 18.09 55.03
CA PRO A 551 18.22 17.42 56.12
C PRO A 551 17.72 16.00 56.41
N GLY A 552 16.45 15.69 56.13
CA GLY A 552 15.84 14.38 56.35
C GLY A 552 16.29 13.35 55.31
N ALA A 553 16.30 13.75 54.04
CA ALA A 553 16.84 12.96 52.93
C ALA A 553 18.38 13.03 52.80
N ARG A 554 19.05 13.88 53.62
CA ARG A 554 20.50 14.17 53.59
C ARG A 554 20.98 14.73 52.25
N ILE A 555 20.14 15.54 51.60
CA ILE A 555 20.43 16.19 50.32
C ILE A 555 20.94 17.60 50.58
N ASP A 556 22.09 17.95 50.01
CA ASP A 556 22.55 19.32 49.85
C ASP A 556 23.09 19.50 48.44
N ALA A 557 22.28 20.11 47.56
CA ALA A 557 22.56 20.20 46.13
C ALA A 557 22.26 21.62 45.62
N SER A 558 23.04 22.09 44.65
CA SER A 558 22.81 23.39 44.03
C SER A 558 23.19 23.43 42.55
N ARG A 559 22.59 24.38 41.82
CA ARG A 559 22.88 24.65 40.42
C ARG A 559 22.83 26.15 40.14
N MET A 560 23.95 26.70 39.70
CA MET A 560 23.99 28.04 39.12
C MET A 560 23.39 28.00 37.71
N VAL A 561 22.39 28.85 37.46
CA VAL A 561 21.97 29.24 36.12
C VAL A 561 22.29 30.72 35.88
N LYS A 562 22.48 31.08 34.61
CA LYS A 562 22.86 32.43 34.21
C LYS A 562 21.75 33.05 33.36
N LEU A 563 21.35 34.28 33.70
CA LEU A 563 20.37 35.08 32.97
C LEU A 563 21.07 36.29 32.32
N GLU A 564 20.71 36.57 31.07
CA GLU A 564 21.18 37.70 30.26
C GLU A 564 20.03 38.29 29.43
N GLN A 565 20.22 39.46 28.83
CA GLN A 565 19.19 40.10 28.00
C GLN A 565 18.67 39.20 26.85
N GLY A 566 19.53 38.34 26.29
CA GLY A 566 19.15 37.36 25.25
C GLY A 566 18.61 36.02 25.79
N ALA A 567 18.72 35.78 27.10
CA ALA A 567 18.27 34.57 27.78
C ALA A 567 17.77 34.92 29.20
N PRO A 568 16.61 35.61 29.32
CA PRO A 568 16.13 36.14 30.60
C PRO A 568 15.54 35.09 31.53
N SER A 569 15.29 33.86 31.06
CA SER A 569 14.66 32.77 31.81
C SER A 569 15.45 31.46 31.70
N GLN A 570 15.59 30.73 32.80
CA GLN A 570 16.21 29.40 32.84
C GLN A 570 15.44 28.49 33.81
N THR A 571 15.26 27.21 33.44
CA THR A 571 14.54 26.23 34.26
C THR A 571 15.51 25.24 34.89
N VAL A 572 15.44 25.09 36.23
CA VAL A 572 16.15 24.06 36.98
C VAL A 572 15.14 23.00 37.45
N LEU A 573 15.41 21.74 37.12
CA LEU A 573 14.68 20.60 37.67
C LEU A 573 15.27 20.23 39.03
N VAL A 574 14.38 20.01 40.00
CA VAL A 574 14.73 19.57 41.36
C VAL A 574 13.92 18.32 41.69
N ARG A 575 14.57 17.23 42.10
CA ARG A 575 13.91 16.05 42.69
C ARG A 575 13.89 16.19 44.21
N PRO A 576 12.76 16.62 44.82
CA PRO A 576 12.64 16.70 46.26
C PRO A 576 12.66 15.32 46.92
N GLY A 577 13.14 15.28 48.17
CA GLY A 577 12.87 14.18 49.09
C GLY A 577 11.60 14.46 49.89
N THR A 578 11.78 14.77 51.17
CA THR A 578 10.71 15.19 52.10
C THR A 578 10.41 16.69 52.04
N GLU A 579 11.41 17.52 51.77
CA GLU A 579 11.26 18.98 51.70
C GLU A 579 10.88 19.46 50.30
N GLN A 580 9.99 20.46 50.23
CA GLN A 580 9.51 21.06 48.97
C GLN A 580 9.95 22.51 48.80
N THR A 581 10.86 22.98 49.65
CA THR A 581 11.35 24.36 49.67
C THR A 581 12.70 24.48 48.97
N VAL A 582 12.81 25.41 48.03
CA VAL A 582 14.02 25.72 47.25
C VAL A 582 14.41 27.17 47.52
N LYS A 583 15.70 27.41 47.74
CA LYS A 583 16.27 28.77 47.86
C LYS A 583 16.94 29.15 46.54
N VAL A 584 16.89 30.42 46.18
CA VAL A 584 17.54 30.94 44.96
C VAL A 584 18.34 32.18 45.33
N GLU A 585 19.66 32.10 45.26
CA GLU A 585 20.57 33.22 45.51
C GLU A 585 20.91 33.90 44.19
N ALA A 586 20.21 34.99 43.88
CA ALA A 586 20.37 35.75 42.65
C ALA A 586 21.46 36.81 42.80
N THR A 587 22.65 36.54 42.26
CA THR A 587 23.80 37.46 42.25
C THR A 587 23.83 38.27 40.96
N PHE A 588 23.50 39.54 41.07
CA PHE A 588 23.60 40.54 40.01
C PHE A 588 25.07 40.92 39.83
N VAL A 589 25.57 40.84 38.60
CA VAL A 589 26.91 41.30 38.21
C VAL A 589 26.76 42.55 37.37
N PHE A 590 27.22 43.68 37.89
CA PHE A 590 27.07 44.99 37.26
C PHE A 590 28.21 45.28 36.27
N ALA A 591 27.99 46.21 35.34
CA ALA A 591 28.97 46.63 34.34
C ALA A 591 30.22 47.31 34.95
N ASP A 592 30.10 47.85 36.18
CA ASP A 592 31.21 48.40 36.97
C ASP A 592 32.09 47.33 37.66
N GLY A 593 31.77 46.04 37.47
CA GLY A 593 32.46 44.91 38.12
C GLY A 593 31.99 44.62 39.55
N GLY A 594 31.09 45.43 40.11
CA GLY A 594 30.47 45.17 41.39
C GLY A 594 29.42 44.06 41.34
N THR A 595 29.15 43.47 42.50
CA THR A 595 28.13 42.41 42.65
C THR A 595 27.14 42.74 43.77
N GLN A 596 25.93 42.18 43.70
CA GLN A 596 25.01 42.12 44.83
C GLN A 596 24.12 40.87 44.75
N THR A 597 23.96 40.17 45.87
CA THR A 597 23.15 38.95 45.96
C THR A 597 21.79 39.21 46.62
N VAL A 598 20.75 38.61 46.09
CA VAL A 598 19.39 38.61 46.64
C VAL A 598 18.97 37.18 46.97
N PRO A 599 18.66 36.85 48.24
CA PRO A 599 18.04 35.59 48.59
C PRO A 599 16.54 35.63 48.23
N LEU A 600 16.08 34.60 47.53
CA LEU A 600 14.68 34.34 47.21
C LEU A 600 14.33 32.91 47.65
N GLU A 601 13.05 32.65 47.97
CA GLU A 601 12.60 31.32 48.37
C GLU A 601 11.31 30.94 47.64
N ARG A 602 11.17 29.65 47.31
CA ARG A 602 10.02 29.09 46.59
C ARG A 602 9.65 27.75 47.21
N ARG A 603 8.35 27.50 47.38
CA ARG A 603 7.82 26.17 47.70
C ARG A 603 7.13 25.58 46.47
N GLY A 604 7.46 24.34 46.13
CA GLY A 604 6.94 23.64 44.95
C GLY A 604 7.40 24.25 43.62
N SER A 605 6.96 23.65 42.52
CA SER A 605 7.19 24.15 41.15
C SER A 605 6.71 25.58 40.93
N GLY A 606 7.27 26.25 39.92
CA GLY A 606 6.79 27.52 39.39
C GLY A 606 7.89 28.56 39.18
N ILE A 607 7.47 29.79 38.92
CA ILE A 607 8.35 30.90 38.59
C ILE A 607 8.93 31.55 39.85
N VAL A 608 10.21 31.89 39.80
CA VAL A 608 10.96 32.72 40.74
C VAL A 608 11.39 33.99 40.01
N LEU A 609 10.66 35.07 40.23
CA LEU A 609 10.89 36.35 39.54
C LEU A 609 12.01 37.15 40.22
N VAL A 610 13.12 37.29 39.50
CA VAL A 610 14.34 37.99 39.92
C VAL A 610 14.27 39.44 39.45
N ASN A 611 13.88 40.34 40.35
CA ASN A 611 13.88 41.79 40.10
C ASN A 611 15.15 42.43 40.64
N GLN A 612 15.66 43.45 39.94
CA GLN A 612 16.81 44.24 40.39
C GLN A 612 16.50 44.94 41.72
N PRO A 613 17.42 44.95 42.72
CA PRO A 613 17.13 45.54 44.02
C PRO A 613 16.96 47.06 43.90
N ALA A 614 15.86 47.61 44.42
CA ALA A 614 15.53 49.03 44.29
C ALA A 614 16.65 49.98 44.77
N ASP A 615 17.40 49.59 45.81
CA ASP A 615 18.49 50.39 46.35
C ASP A 615 19.80 50.35 45.53
N THR A 616 19.92 49.46 44.53
CA THR A 616 21.11 49.37 43.66
C THR A 616 21.17 50.44 42.58
N THR A 617 20.07 51.13 42.28
CA THR A 617 20.01 52.01 41.11
C THR A 617 19.11 53.20 41.35
N LYS A 618 19.69 54.38 41.19
CA LYS A 618 18.97 55.64 41.19
C LYS A 618 18.60 56.00 39.76
N SER A 619 17.31 56.22 39.53
CA SER A 619 16.82 56.81 38.29
C SER A 619 16.58 58.31 38.48
N VAL A 620 16.91 59.10 37.46
CA VAL A 620 16.76 60.54 37.42
C VAL A 620 15.95 60.88 36.17
N THR A 621 14.73 61.37 36.36
CA THR A 621 13.85 61.79 35.26
C THR A 621 14.15 63.23 34.88
N VAL A 622 14.53 63.48 33.63
CA VAL A 622 14.78 64.83 33.11
C VAL A 622 13.65 65.25 32.20
N ILE A 623 13.17 66.49 32.38
CA ILE A 623 12.15 67.13 31.57
C ILE A 623 12.73 68.43 31.00
N LEU A 624 12.70 68.59 29.68
CA LEU A 624 13.01 69.86 29.02
C LEU A 624 11.76 70.75 29.03
N ALA A 625 11.83 71.89 29.70
CA ALA A 625 10.88 72.98 29.54
C ALA A 625 11.39 73.91 28.42
N ASP A 626 10.72 73.91 27.27
CA ASP A 626 10.94 74.91 26.22
C ASP A 626 9.62 75.46 25.66
N PRO A 627 8.82 76.12 26.51
CA PRO A 627 7.56 76.70 26.11
C PRO A 627 7.67 77.80 25.05
N LEU A 628 8.86 78.24 24.63
CA LEU A 628 9.03 79.20 23.51
C LEU A 628 9.67 78.58 22.26
N SER A 629 10.05 77.30 22.28
CA SER A 629 10.83 76.64 21.21
C SER A 629 12.12 77.43 20.88
N ARG A 630 12.88 77.78 21.91
CA ARG A 630 14.17 78.48 21.82
C ARG A 630 15.35 77.57 21.57
N TYR A 631 15.30 76.31 22.01
CA TYR A 631 16.42 75.38 21.93
C TYR A 631 16.26 74.48 20.70
N GLU A 632 17.23 74.54 19.80
CA GLU A 632 17.39 73.55 18.71
C GLU A 632 17.69 72.17 19.31
N LYS A 633 18.49 72.18 20.38
CA LYS A 633 18.88 71.02 21.17
C LYS A 633 19.22 71.44 22.60
N VAL A 634 18.95 70.53 23.55
CA VAL A 634 19.58 70.52 24.86
C VAL A 634 20.30 69.19 25.07
N THR A 635 21.58 69.24 25.40
CA THR A 635 22.37 68.06 25.78
C THR A 635 22.69 68.12 27.26
N LEU A 636 22.35 67.06 28.00
CA LEU A 636 22.73 66.88 29.40
C LEU A 636 23.87 65.87 29.48
N GLN A 637 24.83 66.13 30.36
CA GLN A 637 25.89 65.21 30.74
C GLN A 637 25.78 64.93 32.23
N PHE A 638 26.01 63.68 32.63
CA PHE A 638 25.94 63.21 34.00
C PHE A 638 27.25 62.54 34.40
N GLY A 639 27.56 62.56 35.70
CA GLY A 639 28.67 61.82 36.27
C GLY A 639 28.57 61.75 37.80
N GLN A 640 29.33 60.85 38.40
CA GLN A 640 29.53 60.87 39.86
C GLN A 640 30.39 62.09 40.29
N PRO A 641 30.30 62.56 41.55
CA PRO A 641 31.23 63.53 42.09
C PRO A 641 32.66 62.97 42.06
N GLY A 642 33.53 63.56 41.24
CA GLY A 642 34.93 63.14 41.07
C GLY A 642 35.19 62.02 40.05
N GLY A 643 34.16 61.36 39.52
CA GLY A 643 34.27 60.39 38.40
C GLY A 643 34.18 61.05 37.03
N ASP A 644 34.43 60.30 35.95
CA ASP A 644 34.27 60.77 34.57
C ASP A 644 32.79 60.99 34.18
N THR A 645 32.55 61.36 32.90
CA THR A 645 31.19 61.59 32.39
C THR A 645 30.53 60.27 31.95
N ASP A 646 29.68 59.72 32.82
CA ASP A 646 29.01 58.42 32.64
C ASP A 646 28.16 58.34 31.36
N ARG A 647 27.42 59.41 31.03
CA ARG A 647 26.52 59.43 29.86
C ARG A 647 26.16 60.85 29.42
N ALA A 648 25.90 61.00 28.11
CA ALA A 648 25.22 62.16 27.54
C ALA A 648 23.79 61.78 27.10
N ILE A 649 22.82 62.68 27.33
CA ILE A 649 21.42 62.56 26.91
C ILE A 649 21.06 63.79 26.07
N GLU A 650 20.36 63.56 24.96
CA GLU A 650 19.88 64.60 24.05
C GLU A 650 18.36 64.76 24.18
N LEU A 651 17.90 66.00 24.35
CA LEU A 651 16.49 66.39 24.40
C LEU A 651 16.21 67.50 23.38
N GLN A 652 15.06 67.41 22.73
CA GLN A 652 14.58 68.38 21.74
C GLN A 652 13.07 68.57 21.94
N GLY A 653 12.60 69.81 21.92
CA GLY A 653 11.18 70.16 22.04
C GLY A 653 10.62 70.24 23.48
N ASP A 654 9.54 71.01 23.61
CA ASP A 654 8.85 71.33 24.86
C ASP A 654 8.26 70.08 25.54
N LEU A 655 8.47 69.95 26.85
CA LEU A 655 8.08 68.82 27.71
C LEU A 655 8.65 67.44 27.30
N SER A 656 9.68 67.40 26.44
CA SER A 656 10.40 66.17 26.14
C SER A 656 11.06 65.58 27.40
N LYS A 657 11.09 64.24 27.49
CA LYS A 657 11.53 63.51 28.68
C LYS A 657 12.58 62.45 28.35
N ALA A 658 13.52 62.25 29.27
CA ALA A 658 14.44 61.13 29.26
C ALA A 658 14.75 60.69 30.70
N THR A 659 15.12 59.43 30.90
CA THR A 659 15.55 58.90 32.19
C THR A 659 17.02 58.52 32.11
N TRP A 660 17.81 58.98 33.07
CA TRP A 660 19.15 58.46 33.33
C TRP A 660 19.10 57.52 34.53
N ALA A 661 19.73 56.36 34.45
CA ALA A 661 19.87 55.43 35.56
C ALA A 661 21.35 55.19 35.85
N PHE A 662 21.71 55.14 37.14
CA PHE A 662 23.07 54.86 37.59
C PHE A 662 23.09 54.09 38.90
N ARG A 663 24.19 53.39 39.18
CA ARG A 663 24.44 52.70 40.44
C ARG A 663 25.13 53.66 41.43
N PRO A 664 24.51 54.01 42.57
CA PRO A 664 25.17 54.83 43.58
C PRO A 664 26.36 54.11 44.20
N PRO A 665 27.43 54.81 44.61
CA PRO A 665 28.58 54.20 45.27
C PRO A 665 28.21 53.49 46.59
N PRO A 666 28.91 52.41 46.99
CA PRO A 666 28.60 51.63 48.20
C PRO A 666 28.61 52.42 49.52
N SER A 667 29.17 53.65 49.53
CA SER A 667 29.10 54.59 50.66
C SER A 667 27.67 55.09 50.96
N GLY A 668 26.69 54.78 50.12
CA GLY A 668 25.31 55.22 50.28
C GLY A 668 25.06 56.67 49.83
N ASN A 669 26.08 57.40 49.38
CA ASN A 669 25.89 58.73 48.81
C ASN A 669 25.10 58.63 47.49
N ARG A 670 23.96 59.31 47.42
CA ARG A 670 23.07 59.38 46.23
C ARG A 670 23.15 60.73 45.51
N GLU A 671 24.19 61.51 45.78
CA GLU A 671 24.58 62.68 44.99
C GLU A 671 25.11 62.29 43.61
N PHE A 672 24.75 63.08 42.60
CA PHE A 672 25.35 63.05 41.28
C PHE A 672 25.57 64.48 40.80
N ARG A 673 26.44 64.67 39.80
CA ARG A 673 26.61 65.95 39.12
C ARG A 673 26.03 65.89 37.72
N TYR A 674 25.40 66.98 37.29
CA TYR A 674 24.93 67.16 35.91
C TYR A 674 25.40 68.49 35.33
N ARG A 675 25.52 68.54 34.00
CA ARG A 675 25.87 69.72 33.21
C ARG A 675 24.92 69.82 32.02
N VAL A 676 24.44 71.02 31.72
CA VAL A 676 23.49 71.26 30.62
C VAL A 676 24.12 72.15 29.56
N THR A 677 23.97 71.76 28.30
CA THR A 677 24.44 72.48 27.11
C THR A 677 23.24 72.82 26.23
N TYR A 678 22.99 74.10 26.02
CA TYR A 678 21.89 74.62 25.20
C TYR A 678 22.40 75.06 23.83
N PHE A 679 21.73 74.66 22.76
CA PHE A 679 22.00 75.06 21.38
C PHE A 679 20.88 75.98 20.89
N VAL A 680 21.22 77.23 20.54
CA VAL A 680 20.27 78.30 20.23
C VAL A 680 20.80 79.17 19.09
N GLY A 681 20.21 79.06 17.89
CA GLY A 681 20.56 79.89 16.74
C GLY A 681 22.01 79.71 16.30
N GLY A 682 22.52 78.47 16.35
CA GLY A 682 23.95 78.17 16.13
C GLY A 682 24.91 78.57 17.26
N ALA A 683 24.44 79.23 18.32
CA ALA A 683 25.24 79.52 19.51
C ALA A 683 25.11 78.42 20.57
N VAL A 684 26.24 77.99 21.12
CA VAL A 684 26.30 76.98 22.20
C VAL A 684 26.45 77.69 23.55
N ARG A 685 25.69 77.25 24.56
CA ARG A 685 25.77 77.74 25.94
C ARG A 685 25.84 76.57 26.92
N GLU A 686 27.04 76.30 27.42
CA GLU A 686 27.28 75.32 28.47
C GLU A 686 27.10 75.96 29.86
N GLN A 687 26.54 75.21 30.81
CA GLN A 687 26.47 75.59 32.23
C GLN A 687 27.64 74.98 33.02
N ALA A 688 27.90 75.51 34.21
CA ALA A 688 28.78 74.83 35.17
C ALA A 688 28.15 73.51 35.64
N TRP A 689 28.96 72.58 36.17
CA TRP A 689 28.48 71.37 36.82
C TRP A 689 27.69 71.70 38.09
N ILE A 690 26.52 71.07 38.26
CA ILE A 690 25.64 71.21 39.42
C ILE A 690 25.53 69.84 40.11
N THR A 691 25.98 69.76 41.37
CA THR A 691 25.75 68.57 42.21
C THR A 691 24.34 68.62 42.79
N THR A 692 23.64 67.49 42.81
CA THR A 692 22.30 67.38 43.40
C THR A 692 21.97 65.95 43.82
N THR A 693 20.93 65.82 44.64
CA THR A 693 20.30 64.54 45.02
C THR A 693 18.88 64.38 44.45
N ALA A 694 18.40 65.31 43.62
CA ALA A 694 17.02 65.28 43.09
C ALA A 694 16.77 64.11 42.11
N ASP A 695 15.66 63.40 42.28
CA ASP A 695 15.24 62.29 41.39
C ASP A 695 14.51 62.78 40.11
N GLN A 696 14.19 64.08 40.05
CA GLN A 696 13.65 64.73 38.86
C GLN A 696 14.37 66.06 38.61
N LEU A 697 14.78 66.30 37.36
CA LEU A 697 15.33 67.57 36.90
C LEU A 697 14.39 68.23 35.89
N VAL A 698 14.25 69.55 35.97
CA VAL A 698 13.62 70.37 34.92
C VAL A 698 14.68 71.34 34.40
N VAL A 699 14.93 71.31 33.10
CA VAL A 699 15.96 72.12 32.43
C VAL A 699 15.36 72.98 31.32
N GLY A 700 16.07 74.02 30.88
CA GLY A 700 15.54 75.02 29.94
C GLY A 700 14.88 76.20 30.64
N ASP A 701 13.81 76.74 30.06
CA ASP A 701 13.07 77.88 30.60
C ASP A 701 11.78 77.42 31.28
N SER A 702 11.60 77.73 32.57
CA SER A 702 10.30 77.53 33.22
C SER A 702 9.21 78.36 32.55
N ALA A 703 7.95 77.92 32.69
CA ALA A 703 6.79 78.61 32.13
C ALA A 703 6.48 79.95 32.84
N ASP A 704 7.16 80.26 33.95
CA ASP A 704 6.99 81.50 34.71
C ASP A 704 7.35 82.72 33.88
N GLY A 705 6.43 83.70 33.87
CA GLY A 705 6.59 84.91 33.09
C GLY A 705 6.50 84.66 31.57
N ILE A 706 5.68 83.70 31.11
CA ILE A 706 5.33 83.56 29.69
C ILE A 706 3.88 83.96 29.45
N LEU A 707 3.70 85.06 28.72
CA LEU A 707 2.40 85.51 28.25
C LEU A 707 2.06 84.83 26.92
N SER A 708 1.03 83.98 26.93
CA SER A 708 0.50 83.31 25.73
C SER A 708 -0.74 84.04 25.20
N VAL A 709 -0.59 84.83 24.14
CA VAL A 709 -1.69 85.54 23.48
C VAL A 709 -2.14 84.77 22.25
N SER A 710 -3.30 84.13 22.30
CA SER A 710 -3.98 83.60 21.12
C SER A 710 -4.81 84.70 20.46
N VAL A 711 -4.56 85.01 19.18
CA VAL A 711 -5.47 85.84 18.38
C VAL A 711 -6.27 84.95 17.42
N THR A 712 -7.58 84.95 17.65
CA THR A 712 -8.60 84.35 16.79
C THR A 712 -9.29 85.48 16.03
N PHE A 713 -9.49 85.33 14.73
CA PHE A 713 -10.33 86.25 13.96
C PHE A 713 -11.79 85.81 14.08
N LEU A 714 -12.68 86.74 14.41
CA LEU A 714 -14.13 86.49 14.57
C LEU A 714 -14.89 86.52 13.22
N SER A 715 -14.23 86.91 12.14
CA SER A 715 -14.76 86.98 10.78
C SER A 715 -13.63 86.82 9.74
N ASP A 716 -13.99 86.51 8.49
CA ASP A 716 -13.04 86.49 7.38
C ASP A 716 -12.63 87.92 6.97
N LEU A 717 -11.33 88.11 6.77
CA LEU A 717 -10.76 89.36 6.28
C LEU A 717 -11.18 89.67 4.83
N GLN A 718 -11.48 88.64 3.99
CA GLN A 718 -12.03 88.85 2.65
C GLN A 718 -13.43 89.48 2.68
N ALA A 719 -14.28 89.07 3.63
CA ALA A 719 -15.62 89.64 3.80
C ALA A 719 -15.59 91.12 4.22
N ALA A 720 -14.49 91.57 4.85
CA ALA A 720 -14.20 92.96 5.14
C ALA A 720 -13.36 93.67 4.05
N ASN A 721 -13.17 93.05 2.87
CA ASN A 721 -12.35 93.52 1.75
C ASN A 721 -10.88 93.83 2.13
N MET A 722 -10.35 93.17 3.18
CA MET A 722 -9.00 93.38 3.72
C MET A 722 -8.05 92.25 3.32
N LYS A 723 -7.06 92.56 2.45
CA LYS A 723 -6.07 91.56 1.98
C LYS A 723 -5.14 91.03 3.08
N ALA A 724 -4.81 91.84 4.10
CA ALA A 724 -4.04 91.40 5.26
C ALA A 724 -4.11 92.41 6.43
N LEU A 725 -3.97 91.92 7.66
CA LEU A 725 -3.76 92.74 8.86
C LEU A 725 -2.31 92.62 9.36
N ARG A 726 -1.69 93.75 9.76
CA ARG A 726 -0.39 93.78 10.47
C ARG A 726 -0.62 94.00 11.96
N LEU A 727 -0.98 92.92 12.65
CA LEU A 727 -1.11 92.94 14.10
C LEU A 727 0.27 93.17 14.74
N THR A 728 0.36 94.13 15.66
CA THR A 728 1.59 94.50 16.37
C THR A 728 1.32 94.50 17.87
N LEU A 729 1.91 93.54 18.60
CA LEU A 729 1.69 93.40 20.03
C LEU A 729 2.59 94.38 20.80
N LYS A 730 1.99 95.35 21.50
CA LYS A 730 2.67 96.23 22.46
C LYS A 730 2.34 95.77 23.88
N TYR A 731 3.35 95.73 24.75
CA TYR A 731 3.19 95.41 26.17
C TYR A 731 4.24 96.18 27.01
N PRO A 732 3.98 96.51 28.29
CA PRO A 732 4.76 97.52 29.02
C PRO A 732 6.21 97.14 29.29
N ALA A 733 6.51 95.84 29.40
CA ALA A 733 7.83 95.31 29.74
C ALA A 733 8.45 94.54 28.57
N ARG A 734 8.61 95.21 27.41
CA ARG A 734 9.26 94.64 26.23
C ARG A 734 10.78 94.50 26.48
N PRO A 735 11.36 93.28 26.41
CA PRO A 735 12.82 93.13 26.43
C PRO A 735 13.44 93.69 25.14
N SER A 736 14.60 94.34 25.26
CA SER A 736 15.35 94.95 24.15
C SER A 736 16.03 93.87 23.29
N GLY A 737 15.30 93.34 22.31
CA GLY A 737 15.80 92.33 21.37
C GLY A 737 15.01 92.26 20.06
N PRO A 738 15.52 91.52 19.06
CA PRO A 738 15.01 91.47 17.69
C PRO A 738 13.73 90.63 17.51
N THR A 739 12.97 90.37 18.58
CA THR A 739 11.72 89.60 18.52
C THR A 739 10.71 90.29 17.58
N PRO A 740 10.20 89.62 16.53
CA PRO A 740 9.29 90.23 15.56
C PRO A 740 7.88 90.41 16.16
N THR A 741 7.68 91.52 16.87
CA THR A 741 6.43 91.88 17.56
C THR A 741 5.28 92.29 16.62
N SER A 742 5.55 92.45 15.32
CA SER A 742 4.51 92.59 14.29
C SER A 742 4.52 91.40 13.34
N ARG A 743 3.36 90.76 13.12
CA ARG A 743 3.20 89.73 12.07
C ARG A 743 2.10 90.16 11.09
N ARG A 744 2.29 89.85 9.80
CA ARG A 744 1.26 89.99 8.77
C ARG A 744 0.41 88.72 8.76
N CYS A 745 -0.90 88.87 8.89
CA CYS A 745 -1.88 87.78 8.78
C CYS A 745 -2.75 88.03 7.54
N SER A 746 -2.81 87.05 6.64
CA SER A 746 -3.75 86.98 5.51
C SER A 746 -4.93 86.06 5.86
N SER A 747 -5.98 86.12 5.03
CA SER A 747 -7.34 85.62 5.30
C SER A 747 -7.54 84.09 5.49
N ARG A 748 -6.47 83.29 5.59
CA ARG A 748 -6.58 81.83 5.75
C ARG A 748 -5.59 81.30 6.78
N ALA A 749 -5.80 81.66 8.04
CA ALA A 749 -4.97 81.23 9.15
C ALA A 749 -5.80 80.86 10.39
N MET A 750 -5.55 79.66 10.91
CA MET A 750 -5.97 79.20 12.25
C MET A 750 -5.54 80.18 13.37
N PRO A 751 -6.20 80.16 14.55
CA PRO A 751 -5.90 81.06 15.66
C PRO A 751 -4.39 81.11 15.98
N ARG A 752 -3.78 82.28 15.76
CA ARG A 752 -2.32 82.44 15.87
C ARG A 752 -1.94 82.72 17.32
N ARG A 753 -1.34 81.73 17.97
CA ARG A 753 -0.78 81.84 19.32
C ARG A 753 0.61 82.48 19.27
N TRP A 754 0.77 83.65 19.88
CA TRP A 754 2.06 84.15 20.33
C TRP A 754 2.33 83.61 21.73
N ARG A 755 3.58 83.18 21.98
CA ARG A 755 4.12 83.01 23.32
C ARG A 755 5.31 83.96 23.45
N ILE A 756 5.37 84.78 24.50
CA ILE A 756 6.43 85.78 24.73
C ILE A 756 6.82 85.83 26.20
N ARG A 757 8.10 86.08 26.51
CA ARG A 757 8.53 86.31 27.89
C ARG A 757 8.03 87.70 28.33
N TRP A 758 7.25 87.71 29.41
CA TRP A 758 6.74 88.88 30.10
C TRP A 758 7.46 89.01 31.44
N CYS A 759 8.38 89.96 31.54
CA CYS A 759 8.93 90.36 32.83
C CYS A 759 7.87 91.20 33.56
N GLY A 760 7.31 90.67 34.66
CA GLY A 760 6.50 91.46 35.59
C GLY A 760 7.32 92.60 36.20
N GLY A 761 6.66 93.66 36.67
CA GLY A 761 7.28 94.93 37.10
C GLY A 761 8.16 94.90 38.36
N CYS A 762 8.61 93.74 38.83
CA CYS A 762 9.59 93.62 39.91
C CYS A 762 10.99 93.39 39.32
N ARG A 763 12.00 94.02 39.93
CA ARG A 763 13.40 93.87 39.48
C ARG A 763 13.84 92.42 39.68
N CYS A 764 14.12 91.69 38.60
CA CYS A 764 14.94 90.50 38.67
C CYS A 764 16.36 90.92 39.05
N ALA A 765 16.65 90.97 40.35
CA ALA A 765 18.01 90.99 40.84
C ALA A 765 18.75 89.73 40.37
N SER A 766 20.08 89.77 40.42
CA SER A 766 20.97 88.66 40.09
C SER A 766 20.56 87.34 40.75
N ALA A 767 20.76 86.23 40.05
CA ALA A 767 20.29 84.89 40.40
C ALA A 767 20.46 84.53 41.90
N PRO A 768 19.45 83.93 42.55
CA PRO A 768 19.62 83.34 43.87
C PRO A 768 20.59 82.16 43.77
N ARG A 769 21.55 82.06 44.69
CA ARG A 769 22.29 80.82 44.90
C ARG A 769 21.32 79.74 45.41
N PRO A 770 21.34 78.51 44.88
CA PRO A 770 20.53 77.43 45.43
C PRO A 770 21.10 77.04 46.80
N GLY A 771 20.40 77.39 47.89
CA GLY A 771 20.90 77.09 49.24
C GLY A 771 20.37 77.93 50.39
N THR A 772 19.09 78.35 50.40
CA THR A 772 18.44 78.82 51.63
C THR A 772 16.93 78.70 51.53
N SER A 773 16.28 78.17 52.57
CA SER A 773 14.83 78.23 52.72
C SER A 773 14.45 79.50 53.47
N THR A 774 13.36 80.16 53.07
CA THR A 774 12.80 81.29 53.83
C THR A 774 11.28 81.30 53.64
N ARG A 775 10.54 81.22 54.74
CA ARG A 775 9.07 81.38 54.73
C ARG A 775 8.74 82.86 54.59
N CYS A 776 7.78 83.20 53.73
CA CYS A 776 7.02 84.43 53.84
C CYS A 776 5.55 84.07 54.09
N SER A 777 5.01 84.48 55.23
CA SER A 777 3.62 84.25 55.64
C SER A 777 2.71 85.35 55.09
N GLY A 778 1.61 84.97 54.43
CA GLY A 778 0.51 85.87 54.09
C GLY A 778 -0.68 85.64 55.04
N SER A 779 -1.01 86.62 55.87
CA SER A 779 -2.16 86.56 56.77
C SER A 779 -3.49 86.83 56.05
N ALA A 780 -4.59 86.34 56.60
CA ALA A 780 -5.91 86.38 55.98
C ALA A 780 -6.62 87.74 56.09
N MET A 781 -7.63 87.95 55.23
CA MET A 781 -8.77 88.83 55.48
C MET A 781 -10.08 88.02 55.39
N THR A 782 -10.94 88.22 56.38
CA THR A 782 -12.34 87.77 56.50
C THR A 782 -13.27 88.59 55.57
N THR A 783 -14.56 88.32 55.30
CA THR A 783 -15.70 87.55 55.91
C THR A 783 -16.80 87.42 54.81
N PRO A 784 -18.05 86.91 55.02
CA PRO A 784 -18.61 86.01 56.05
C PRO A 784 -19.47 84.81 55.54
N THR A 785 -19.36 83.71 56.26
CA THR A 785 -20.39 82.73 56.73
C THR A 785 -21.73 82.52 56.00
N SER A 786 -21.96 81.27 55.56
CA SER A 786 -23.24 80.53 55.68
C SER A 786 -23.00 79.01 55.49
N THR A 787 -23.83 78.04 55.92
CA THR A 787 -24.74 77.91 57.08
C THR A 787 -25.02 76.40 57.31
N SER A 788 -25.20 75.98 58.58
CA SER A 788 -25.52 74.60 59.06
C SER A 788 -24.42 73.53 58.89
N ALA A 789 -24.41 72.37 59.59
CA ALA A 789 -24.53 72.05 61.02
C ALA A 789 -24.95 70.57 61.21
N ARG A 790 -24.05 69.72 61.72
CA ARG A 790 -24.41 68.58 62.59
C ARG A 790 -23.24 68.13 63.44
N SER A 791 -23.53 67.42 64.53
CA SER A 791 -22.63 67.30 65.68
C SER A 791 -22.30 65.87 66.09
N SER A 792 -21.11 65.70 66.67
CA SER A 792 -20.79 64.81 67.80
C SER A 792 -21.30 63.35 67.79
N ARG A 793 -20.36 62.38 67.73
CA ARG A 793 -20.05 61.54 68.90
C ARG A 793 -18.77 60.71 68.73
N ALA A 794 -18.13 60.47 69.87
CA ALA A 794 -17.10 59.47 70.17
C ALA A 794 -17.47 58.91 71.58
N PRO A 795 -16.70 58.05 72.30
CA PRO A 795 -15.36 57.49 72.01
C PRO A 795 -15.21 55.97 72.39
N LYS A 796 -13.95 55.52 72.57
CA LYS A 796 -13.44 54.22 73.11
C LYS A 796 -13.37 53.09 72.06
N ARG A 797 -12.21 52.46 71.81
CA ARG A 797 -11.27 51.68 72.66
C ARG A 797 -11.82 50.29 73.05
N CYS A 798 -11.29 49.25 72.41
CA CYS A 798 -10.17 48.50 72.99
C CYS A 798 -8.96 48.64 72.05
#